data_AF-A0A934Y6W3-F1
#
_entry.id   AF-A0A934Y6W3-F1
#
_cell.length_a   1.000
_cell.length_b   1.000
_cell.length_c   1.000
_cell.angle_alpha   90.00
_cell.angle_beta   90.00
_cell.angle_gamma   90.00
#
_symmetry.space_group_name_H-M   'P 1'
#
loop_
_entity.id
_entity.type
_entity.pdbx_description
1 polymer ?
#
loop_
_entity_poly.entity_id
_entity_poly.type
_entity_poly.pdbx_seq_one_letter_code
_entity_poly.pdbx_strand_id
1 'polypeptide(L)'
;MTILPSRLLLRSVIKTIILFSCLTLGVISSKAQCIQAYFIETKGFYCKDEGSICIVTVAKGDDCNDYIYELEYLTASFNLTDIGDFTLGTSSNPLKTKLTASEFPIHDSEIRKCLKGKVLIPGCVFTLKLVNQFDPTDIYASTTFKVDDYKILTGINTVSALIGTGDLLTPNGLGPGPFSINTPQKLVINGTLIVDMDYFFGTQLYKLYNDIVLTAGSKVIISQGQDLDVYRANFYKCPEYNNWEHILALEGSSIECERTTISGANTGLWLNHNSTLLTYGADFFDNFCGLRASDVNHTPMTANIITSPASLTNSGTVFSNNKFGIVLYDASPIIIANPFLFDNSVGISMSYSSLKGDNISLSDNDYGVESVYSNSLIEIKNSDFFHNKIGLYSISSELDVEDNHFGSNGLAINILGFNGYHSKVKSNTFFQDDQGILGLSHASRAEISFNDIRAKTLPYSLSGIAPYSHIWSFTNNYAWDLTNGSSTFSSTPIVALNNTKSARVGHNTDTGNGPSAIVNGTIGISVSGGGNNVIDYNTVVNLINGAPGIQLMGSPGAMISCNESSASEGLRVINNNNASDISGNIFTGNGYNLKYGTALNTLGTSGIQMYKDNIFDASSSSFPNARHFGSIGEINNSKYIESDYVGSIPVIQNGPYFPNFLPLNSGWFSVERDGKNFKCGPELIEPGDSTHFRMANENIGLLNNNIGLVYNAEVEFDTKLKLMRSLRRLNEIGVMTDEQQQWYDELSGTLFGQFINIENLNLQASSFTEDQQAGLNSLEDLIKEKSTLLSEITWVNYNEESEEFEIDEEAKAQFEERKEDLSQVLIAKGRILADSRTQLREILPALKDLNNAITPNGTTSSENLQAINRILYNRLNSDTLNYTDEEKEQIVQVASQCMGMGGEAVAQARSMRTEFDTKYYEYNDECLVFNELPAQRKKGEEDYSLRINPNPANETTTLEITSIDEERTIYLVNYMGKIVKTYVLGAKESRKTLNIAELPSGLYYIKIEGLDQNKKLIKIN
;
A
#
# COMPACT_ATOMS: atom_id res chain seq x y z
N MET A 1 -16.11 -25.09 -52.97
CA MET A 1 -16.28 -26.17 -53.97
C MET A 1 -15.11 -26.05 -54.95
N THR A 2 -14.24 -27.06 -55.01
CA THR A 2 -13.33 -27.48 -56.13
C THR A 2 -12.71 -26.43 -57.07
N ILE A 3 -11.45 -26.46 -57.54
CA ILE A 3 -10.25 -27.31 -57.46
C ILE A 3 -9.17 -26.55 -58.29
N LEU A 4 -7.89 -26.74 -57.93
CA LEU A 4 -6.63 -26.56 -58.68
C LEU A 4 -5.94 -25.17 -58.77
N PRO A 5 -4.68 -25.10 -58.30
CA PRO A 5 -3.68 -24.06 -58.57
C PRO A 5 -2.64 -24.49 -59.63
N SER A 6 -1.88 -23.51 -60.16
CA SER A 6 -0.63 -23.69 -60.92
C SER A 6 0.16 -22.36 -60.87
N ARG A 7 1.49 -22.26 -60.73
CA ARG A 7 2.58 -23.17 -61.11
C ARG A 7 3.94 -22.70 -60.52
N LEU A 8 4.83 -23.69 -60.24
CA LEU A 8 6.30 -23.73 -60.44
C LEU A 8 7.28 -22.98 -59.50
N LEU A 9 7.94 -23.73 -58.60
CA LEU A 9 9.29 -24.33 -58.81
C LEU A 9 9.71 -25.19 -57.60
N LEU A 10 9.56 -26.51 -57.72
CA LEU A 10 10.15 -27.52 -56.84
C LEU A 10 11.07 -28.38 -57.70
N ARG A 11 12.36 -28.50 -57.33
CA ARG A 11 13.26 -29.54 -57.82
C ARG A 11 13.78 -30.33 -56.62
N SER A 12 13.43 -31.62 -56.60
CA SER A 12 14.08 -32.66 -55.81
C SER A 12 15.33 -33.19 -56.55
N VAL A 13 15.94 -34.25 -55.99
CA VAL A 13 17.18 -35.00 -56.35
C VAL A 13 18.43 -34.38 -55.67
N ILE A 14 19.09 -34.98 -54.67
CA ILE A 14 19.61 -36.36 -54.53
C ILE A 14 19.56 -36.83 -53.05
N LYS A 15 18.83 -37.90 -52.77
CA LYS A 15 19.07 -38.83 -51.64
C LYS A 15 18.79 -40.26 -52.15
N THR A 16 19.72 -41.17 -51.85
CA THR A 16 19.65 -42.66 -51.83
C THR A 16 20.53 -43.41 -52.85
N ILE A 17 21.09 -44.55 -52.34
CA ILE A 17 21.56 -45.80 -52.98
C ILE A 17 23.12 -45.91 -52.98
N ILE A 18 23.80 -46.85 -52.30
CA ILE A 18 23.59 -48.31 -52.25
C ILE A 18 23.93 -48.99 -50.91
N LEU A 19 23.00 -49.88 -50.55
CA LEU A 19 22.97 -50.99 -49.59
C LEU A 19 23.58 -52.28 -50.20
N PHE A 20 24.29 -53.13 -49.46
CA PHE A 20 24.37 -54.60 -49.63
C PHE A 20 25.09 -55.14 -48.37
N SER A 21 24.72 -56.19 -47.63
CA SER A 21 23.70 -57.24 -47.71
C SER A 21 23.78 -58.05 -46.40
N CYS A 22 22.68 -58.70 -46.02
CA CYS A 22 22.64 -59.66 -44.91
C CYS A 22 23.25 -61.02 -45.32
N LEU A 23 23.90 -61.68 -44.34
CA LEU A 23 24.31 -63.10 -44.26
C LEU A 23 25.50 -63.61 -45.10
N THR A 24 26.67 -63.70 -44.48
CA THR A 24 27.43 -64.97 -44.32
C THR A 24 28.18 -64.96 -42.98
N LEU A 25 28.20 -66.13 -42.33
CA LEU A 25 28.88 -66.41 -41.07
C LEU A 25 30.34 -65.96 -41.08
N GLY A 26 30.69 -65.10 -40.12
CA GLY A 26 32.05 -64.71 -39.81
C GLY A 26 32.05 -63.97 -38.49
N VAL A 27 32.37 -64.69 -37.40
CA VAL A 27 32.62 -64.12 -36.08
C VAL A 27 33.79 -63.13 -36.22
N ILE A 28 33.48 -61.85 -36.20
CA ILE A 28 34.39 -60.81 -35.74
C ILE A 28 33.58 -59.98 -34.77
N SER A 29 33.79 -60.20 -33.47
CA SER A 29 33.30 -59.30 -32.44
C SER A 29 34.02 -57.96 -32.63
N SER A 30 33.42 -57.03 -33.37
CA SER A 30 33.74 -55.61 -33.13
C SER A 30 33.19 -55.31 -31.74
N LYS A 31 34.08 -55.14 -30.75
CA LYS A 31 33.70 -54.54 -29.46
C LYS A 31 32.87 -53.29 -29.79
N ALA A 32 31.62 -53.27 -29.35
CA ALA A 32 30.82 -52.07 -29.43
C ALA A 32 31.55 -50.99 -28.62
N GLN A 33 31.89 -49.88 -29.26
CA GLN A 33 32.62 -48.80 -28.60
C GLN A 33 31.63 -48.12 -27.65
N CYS A 34 31.99 -48.00 -26.37
CA CYS A 34 31.30 -47.09 -25.47
C CYS A 34 31.18 -45.72 -26.16
N ILE A 35 30.01 -45.09 -26.13
CA ILE A 35 29.78 -43.74 -26.65
C ILE A 35 29.28 -42.91 -25.48
N GLN A 36 30.11 -42.00 -24.97
CA GLN A 36 29.76 -41.15 -23.84
C GLN A 36 30.29 -39.74 -24.05
N ALA A 37 29.39 -38.76 -23.89
CA ALA A 37 29.73 -37.34 -23.92
C ALA A 37 29.65 -36.75 -22.51
N TYR A 38 30.75 -36.13 -22.07
CA TYR A 38 30.89 -35.52 -20.76
C TYR A 38 31.63 -34.19 -20.82
N PHE A 39 31.34 -33.31 -19.85
CA PHE A 39 31.95 -32.00 -19.70
C PHE A 39 32.37 -31.73 -18.25
N ILE A 40 33.25 -30.75 -18.10
CA ILE A 40 33.74 -30.29 -16.81
C ILE A 40 33.30 -28.85 -16.62
N GLU A 41 32.47 -28.62 -15.61
CA GLU A 41 32.05 -27.30 -15.18
C GLU A 41 32.82 -26.93 -13.90
N THR A 42 33.34 -25.71 -13.84
CA THR A 42 34.00 -25.21 -12.62
C THR A 42 33.51 -23.82 -12.32
N LYS A 43 33.28 -23.52 -11.04
CA LYS A 43 32.78 -22.21 -10.60
C LYS A 43 33.58 -21.69 -9.40
N GLY A 44 33.87 -20.39 -9.39
CA GLY A 44 34.33 -19.66 -8.21
C GLY A 44 35.83 -19.72 -7.90
N PHE A 45 36.64 -20.47 -8.66
CA PHE A 45 38.06 -20.67 -8.37
C PHE A 45 38.96 -19.46 -8.65
N TYR A 46 38.46 -18.45 -9.37
CA TYR A 46 39.18 -17.17 -9.50
C TYR A 46 39.22 -16.42 -8.16
N CYS A 47 38.14 -16.49 -7.39
CA CYS A 47 38.07 -15.90 -6.07
C CYS A 47 38.90 -16.76 -5.11
N LYS A 48 39.54 -16.16 -4.09
CA LYS A 48 40.39 -16.89 -3.13
C LYS A 48 39.59 -17.78 -2.16
N ASP A 49 38.43 -18.22 -2.57
CA ASP A 49 37.44 -18.95 -1.80
C ASP A 49 37.28 -20.38 -2.31
N GLU A 50 36.31 -21.07 -1.75
CA GLU A 50 35.94 -22.41 -2.14
C GLU A 50 35.19 -22.38 -3.49
N GLY A 51 35.62 -23.20 -4.44
CA GLY A 51 34.98 -23.38 -5.73
C GLY A 51 34.43 -24.80 -5.89
N SER A 52 33.60 -24.99 -6.92
CA SER A 52 33.00 -26.29 -7.23
C SER A 52 33.51 -26.87 -8.55
N ILE A 53 33.75 -28.18 -8.58
CA ILE A 53 34.04 -28.95 -9.80
C ILE A 53 32.87 -29.89 -10.01
N CYS A 54 32.25 -29.83 -11.19
CA CYS A 54 31.15 -30.72 -11.57
C CYS A 54 31.48 -31.46 -12.87
N ILE A 55 31.25 -32.77 -12.87
CA ILE A 55 31.23 -33.59 -14.09
C ILE A 55 29.79 -33.63 -14.58
N VAL A 56 29.57 -33.23 -15.82
CA VAL A 56 28.25 -33.19 -16.46
C VAL A 56 28.20 -34.24 -17.56
N THR A 57 27.29 -35.21 -17.43
CA THR A 57 27.08 -36.26 -18.44
C THR A 57 25.82 -35.96 -19.23
N VAL A 58 25.92 -35.94 -20.57
CA VAL A 58 24.82 -35.54 -21.48
C VAL A 58 24.29 -36.68 -22.37
N ALA A 59 25.10 -37.69 -22.68
CA ALA A 59 24.68 -38.83 -23.48
C ALA A 59 25.52 -40.07 -23.13
N LYS A 60 24.86 -41.23 -23.09
CA LYS A 60 25.48 -42.52 -22.74
C LYS A 60 24.91 -43.65 -23.61
N GLY A 61 25.79 -44.44 -24.21
CA GLY A 61 25.46 -45.72 -24.86
C GLY A 61 25.44 -46.89 -23.87
N ASP A 62 24.64 -47.92 -24.18
CA ASP A 62 24.45 -49.10 -23.33
C ASP A 62 25.75 -49.86 -22.99
N ASP A 63 26.78 -49.72 -23.83
CA ASP A 63 28.09 -50.36 -23.66
C ASP A 63 29.02 -49.65 -22.64
N CYS A 64 28.60 -48.53 -22.05
CA CYS A 64 29.39 -47.77 -21.07
C CYS A 64 29.11 -48.14 -19.61
N ASN A 65 28.23 -49.10 -19.33
CA ASN A 65 27.80 -49.43 -17.96
C ASN A 65 28.90 -49.96 -17.03
N ASP A 66 30.01 -50.43 -17.59
CA ASP A 66 31.15 -50.91 -16.83
C ASP A 66 32.17 -49.80 -16.50
N TYR A 67 31.91 -48.55 -16.89
CA TYR A 67 32.85 -47.44 -16.71
C TYR A 67 32.43 -46.49 -15.58
N ILE A 68 33.41 -45.92 -14.88
CA ILE A 68 33.24 -44.92 -13.83
C ILE A 68 34.16 -43.73 -14.06
N TYR A 69 33.79 -42.57 -13.52
CA TYR A 69 34.64 -41.39 -13.55
C TYR A 69 35.69 -41.45 -12.45
N GLU A 70 36.96 -41.27 -12.83
CA GLU A 70 38.11 -41.14 -11.95
C GLU A 70 38.72 -39.74 -12.11
N LEU A 71 38.65 -38.94 -11.05
CA LEU A 71 39.30 -37.63 -10.98
C LEU A 71 40.59 -37.73 -10.14
N GLU A 72 41.72 -37.37 -10.74
CA GLU A 72 43.04 -37.43 -10.12
C GLU A 72 43.71 -36.05 -10.10
N TYR A 73 44.34 -35.69 -8.98
CA TYR A 73 45.12 -34.45 -8.82
C TYR A 73 46.21 -34.60 -7.75
N LEU A 74 47.15 -33.65 -7.66
CA LEU A 74 48.19 -33.66 -6.63
C LEU A 74 47.59 -33.31 -5.26
N THR A 75 47.79 -34.15 -4.25
CA THR A 75 47.15 -33.98 -2.92
C THR A 75 47.48 -32.64 -2.27
N ALA A 76 48.67 -32.09 -2.51
CA ALA A 76 49.10 -30.82 -1.93
C ALA A 76 48.56 -29.57 -2.66
N SER A 77 47.98 -29.69 -3.85
CA SER A 77 47.59 -28.54 -4.68
C SER A 77 46.13 -28.13 -4.54
N PHE A 78 45.27 -28.98 -3.98
CA PHE A 78 43.85 -28.72 -3.80
C PHE A 78 43.36 -29.27 -2.46
N ASN A 79 42.74 -28.40 -1.67
CA ASN A 79 42.11 -28.78 -0.42
C ASN A 79 40.64 -29.14 -0.70
N LEU A 80 40.32 -30.43 -0.67
CA LEU A 80 38.95 -30.91 -0.79
C LEU A 80 38.19 -30.60 0.52
N THR A 81 37.18 -29.74 0.44
CA THR A 81 36.37 -29.30 1.58
C THR A 81 35.07 -30.10 1.68
N ASP A 82 34.50 -30.47 0.54
CA ASP A 82 33.33 -31.33 0.42
C ASP A 82 33.55 -32.33 -0.72
N ILE A 83 33.52 -33.63 -0.38
CA ILE A 83 33.67 -34.71 -1.37
C ILE A 83 32.44 -34.84 -2.27
N GLY A 84 31.30 -34.28 -1.85
CA GLY A 84 30.05 -34.26 -2.61
C GLY A 84 29.64 -35.65 -3.10
N ASP A 85 29.45 -35.78 -4.41
CA ASP A 85 29.03 -37.00 -5.07
C ASP A 85 30.14 -38.05 -5.27
N PHE A 86 31.36 -37.73 -4.88
CA PHE A 86 32.53 -38.59 -5.11
C PHE A 86 32.84 -39.46 -3.90
N THR A 87 33.66 -40.47 -4.15
CA THR A 87 34.21 -41.37 -3.14
C THR A 87 35.74 -41.38 -3.25
N LEU A 88 36.43 -41.57 -2.13
CA LEU A 88 37.89 -41.69 -2.11
C LEU A 88 38.32 -43.01 -2.74
N GLY A 89 39.04 -42.93 -3.86
CA GLY A 89 39.64 -44.08 -4.51
C GLY A 89 40.99 -44.47 -3.91
N THR A 90 41.41 -45.72 -4.12
CA THR A 90 42.76 -46.18 -3.74
C THR A 90 43.79 -45.67 -4.75
N SER A 91 44.65 -44.73 -4.32
CA SER A 91 45.80 -44.25 -5.09
C SER A 91 47.05 -45.08 -4.76
N SER A 92 47.78 -45.56 -5.77
CA SER A 92 49.09 -46.19 -5.60
C SER A 92 50.22 -45.17 -5.38
N ASN A 93 49.94 -43.88 -5.57
CA ASN A 93 50.88 -42.78 -5.39
C ASN A 93 50.43 -41.88 -4.22
N PRO A 94 51.16 -41.83 -3.09
CA PRO A 94 50.77 -41.04 -1.93
C PRO A 94 50.79 -39.52 -2.16
N LEU A 95 51.32 -39.05 -3.30
CA LEU A 95 51.30 -37.63 -3.70
C LEU A 95 50.06 -37.24 -4.52
N LYS A 96 49.22 -38.21 -4.88
CA LYS A 96 48.03 -37.98 -5.70
C LYS A 96 46.77 -38.41 -4.97
N THR A 97 45.78 -37.53 -4.96
CA THR A 97 44.42 -37.85 -4.53
C THR A 97 43.66 -38.38 -5.74
N LYS A 98 42.95 -39.48 -5.54
CA LYS A 98 42.09 -40.11 -6.53
C LYS A 98 40.66 -40.15 -5.98
N LEU A 99 39.72 -39.60 -6.74
CA LEU A 99 38.30 -39.60 -6.43
C LEU A 99 37.55 -40.35 -7.51
N THR A 100 36.53 -41.10 -7.14
CA THR A 100 35.70 -41.87 -8.06
C THR A 100 34.23 -41.54 -7.88
N ALA A 101 33.51 -41.35 -8.98
CA ALA A 101 32.06 -41.23 -8.97
C ALA A 101 31.46 -42.41 -9.75
N SER A 102 30.59 -43.18 -9.10
CA SER A 102 29.87 -44.30 -9.70
C SER A 102 28.80 -43.81 -10.67
N GLU A 103 28.59 -44.51 -11.77
CA GLU A 103 27.48 -44.26 -12.70
C GLU A 103 26.21 -45.03 -12.34
N PHE A 104 25.04 -44.49 -12.72
CA PHE A 104 23.73 -45.18 -12.71
C PHE A 104 22.80 -44.62 -13.84
N PRO A 105 21.68 -45.28 -14.21
CA PRO A 105 21.41 -45.73 -15.59
C PRO A 105 20.58 -44.81 -16.51
N ILE A 106 20.87 -44.92 -17.82
CA ILE A 106 20.05 -44.76 -19.05
C ILE A 106 19.43 -43.39 -19.43
N HIS A 107 19.56 -43.08 -20.73
CA HIS A 107 18.97 -42.09 -21.66
C HIS A 107 18.13 -40.89 -21.17
N ASP A 108 18.44 -39.73 -21.78
CA ASP A 108 17.67 -38.47 -21.84
C ASP A 108 17.64 -37.55 -20.60
N SER A 109 18.56 -37.68 -19.64
CA SER A 109 18.72 -36.66 -18.57
C SER A 109 20.17 -36.24 -18.32
N GLU A 110 20.39 -34.93 -18.14
CA GLU A 110 21.68 -34.38 -17.71
C GLU A 110 21.94 -34.73 -16.25
N ILE A 111 23.04 -35.43 -15.98
CA ILE A 111 23.44 -35.78 -14.61
C ILE A 111 24.68 -34.96 -14.24
N ARG A 112 24.63 -34.30 -13.08
CA ARG A 112 25.77 -33.58 -12.50
C ARG A 112 26.30 -34.31 -11.28
N LYS A 113 27.62 -34.46 -11.21
CA LYS A 113 28.34 -35.00 -10.06
C LYS A 113 29.37 -33.98 -9.61
N CYS A 114 29.16 -33.41 -8.43
CA CYS A 114 29.90 -32.26 -7.97
C CYS A 114 30.72 -32.55 -6.71
N LEU A 115 31.80 -31.80 -6.56
CA LEU A 115 32.60 -31.68 -5.33
C LEU A 115 32.96 -30.21 -5.10
N LYS A 116 33.40 -29.88 -3.89
CA LYS A 116 33.91 -28.54 -3.56
C LYS A 116 35.29 -28.58 -2.93
N GLY A 117 36.05 -27.52 -3.16
CA GLY A 117 37.37 -27.38 -2.56
C GLY A 117 38.02 -26.05 -2.87
N LYS A 118 39.26 -25.92 -2.42
CA LYS A 118 40.04 -24.69 -2.53
C LYS A 118 41.38 -24.97 -3.20
N VAL A 119 41.72 -24.17 -4.21
CA VAL A 119 43.04 -24.23 -4.85
C VAL A 119 44.09 -23.73 -3.87
N LEU A 120 45.08 -24.56 -3.58
CA LEU A 120 46.23 -24.21 -2.74
C LEU A 120 47.43 -23.75 -3.58
N ILE A 121 47.56 -24.30 -4.80
CA ILE A 121 48.63 -24.00 -5.73
C ILE A 121 48.02 -23.62 -7.08
N PRO A 122 48.20 -22.37 -7.56
CA PRO A 122 47.69 -21.93 -8.86
C PRO A 122 48.21 -22.78 -10.03
N GLY A 123 47.38 -22.94 -11.06
CA GLY A 123 47.66 -23.74 -12.25
C GLY A 123 47.64 -25.25 -12.01
N CYS A 124 47.02 -25.71 -10.92
CA CYS A 124 46.85 -27.12 -10.59
C CYS A 124 46.13 -27.88 -11.71
N VAL A 125 46.75 -28.97 -12.19
CA VAL A 125 46.18 -29.81 -13.24
C VAL A 125 45.42 -30.98 -12.63
N PHE A 126 44.15 -31.09 -13.01
CA PHE A 126 43.30 -32.24 -12.75
C PHE A 126 43.30 -33.15 -13.97
N THR A 127 43.24 -34.46 -13.73
CA THR A 127 43.08 -35.47 -14.77
C THR A 127 41.76 -36.20 -14.52
N LEU A 128 40.81 -36.06 -15.45
CA LEU A 128 39.58 -36.83 -15.44
C LEU A 128 39.72 -38.00 -16.41
N LYS A 129 39.46 -39.21 -15.93
CA LYS A 129 39.47 -40.44 -16.72
C LYS A 129 38.12 -41.13 -16.62
N LEU A 130 37.72 -41.76 -17.71
CA LEU A 130 36.63 -42.73 -17.72
C LEU A 130 37.27 -44.12 -17.77
N VAL A 131 37.18 -44.87 -16.67
CA VAL A 131 37.91 -46.13 -16.46
C VAL A 131 36.95 -47.30 -16.24
N ASN A 132 37.28 -48.47 -16.75
CA ASN A 132 36.49 -49.67 -16.48
C ASN A 132 36.59 -50.02 -14.99
N GLN A 133 35.45 -50.17 -14.31
CA GLN A 133 35.39 -50.44 -12.88
C GLN A 133 35.97 -51.81 -12.49
N PHE A 134 36.03 -52.75 -13.45
CA PHE A 134 36.56 -54.11 -13.25
C PHE A 134 38.02 -54.26 -13.72
N ASP A 135 38.47 -53.41 -14.65
CA ASP A 135 39.87 -53.32 -15.09
C ASP A 135 40.32 -51.84 -15.15
N PRO A 136 40.91 -51.29 -14.08
CA PRO A 136 41.33 -49.89 -14.02
C PRO A 136 42.43 -49.50 -15.03
N THR A 137 43.01 -50.47 -15.76
CA THR A 137 43.96 -50.21 -16.84
C THR A 137 43.27 -49.97 -18.19
N ASP A 138 42.00 -50.35 -18.31
CA ASP A 138 41.15 -50.07 -19.46
C ASP A 138 40.56 -48.66 -19.33
N ILE A 139 41.27 -47.68 -19.88
CA ILE A 139 40.90 -46.27 -19.89
C ILE A 139 40.23 -45.96 -21.23
N TYR A 140 38.95 -45.63 -21.20
CA TYR A 140 38.20 -45.25 -22.40
C TYR A 140 38.55 -43.84 -22.87
N ALA A 141 38.51 -42.87 -21.95
CA ALA A 141 38.82 -41.47 -22.23
C ALA A 141 39.60 -40.85 -21.08
N SER A 142 40.45 -39.89 -21.41
CA SER A 142 41.21 -39.12 -20.43
C SER A 142 41.32 -37.69 -20.92
N THR A 143 41.06 -36.73 -20.03
CA THR A 143 41.26 -35.30 -20.29
C THR A 143 41.92 -34.64 -19.08
N THR A 144 42.62 -33.54 -19.32
CA THR A 144 43.24 -32.74 -18.27
C THR A 144 42.73 -31.32 -18.31
N PHE A 145 42.49 -30.73 -17.15
CA PHE A 145 42.00 -29.35 -17.05
C PHE A 145 42.61 -28.63 -15.85
N LYS A 146 42.54 -27.30 -15.87
CA LYS A 146 42.85 -26.43 -14.75
C LYS A 146 41.57 -25.74 -14.30
N VAL A 147 41.40 -25.64 -12.99
CA VAL A 147 40.20 -25.04 -12.40
C VAL A 147 40.23 -23.51 -12.40
N ASP A 148 41.44 -22.94 -12.44
CA ASP A 148 41.73 -21.50 -12.34
C ASP A 148 42.19 -20.88 -13.68
N ASP A 149 41.85 -21.50 -14.81
CA ASP A 149 42.19 -21.02 -16.16
C ASP A 149 41.17 -19.98 -16.65
N TYR A 150 41.33 -18.74 -16.19
CA TYR A 150 40.50 -17.60 -16.56
C TYR A 150 41.21 -16.68 -17.56
N LYS A 151 40.46 -16.18 -18.56
CA LYS A 151 40.94 -15.10 -19.41
C LYS A 151 40.70 -13.75 -18.72
N ILE A 152 41.79 -13.04 -18.43
CA ILE A 152 41.73 -11.71 -17.82
C ILE A 152 41.74 -10.63 -18.90
N LEU A 153 40.72 -9.79 -18.89
CA LEU A 153 40.56 -8.62 -19.76
C LEU A 153 40.80 -7.35 -18.93
N THR A 154 41.77 -6.54 -19.34
CA THR A 154 42.14 -5.30 -18.63
C THR A 154 41.90 -4.07 -19.49
N GLY A 155 41.38 -3.00 -18.90
CA GLY A 155 41.12 -1.75 -19.61
C GLY A 155 39.82 -1.80 -20.43
N ILE A 156 39.76 -1.06 -21.54
CA ILE A 156 38.61 -1.03 -22.44
C ILE A 156 38.84 -2.02 -23.58
N ASN A 157 37.95 -2.99 -23.76
CA ASN A 157 38.01 -4.01 -24.80
C ASN A 157 36.68 -4.06 -25.55
N THR A 158 36.71 -4.35 -26.84
CA THR A 158 35.51 -4.61 -27.65
C THR A 158 35.41 -6.09 -27.99
N VAL A 159 34.18 -6.61 -28.12
CA VAL A 159 33.94 -8.01 -28.50
C VAL A 159 34.59 -8.34 -29.84
N SER A 160 34.44 -7.47 -30.85
CA SER A 160 35.03 -7.68 -32.18
C SER A 160 36.57 -7.81 -32.14
N ALA A 161 37.23 -7.01 -31.29
CA ALA A 161 38.68 -7.05 -31.12
C ALA A 161 39.15 -8.35 -30.43
N LEU A 162 38.42 -8.79 -29.41
CA LEU A 162 38.73 -10.03 -28.68
C LEU A 162 38.49 -11.28 -29.53
N ILE A 163 37.48 -11.27 -30.39
CA ILE A 163 37.31 -12.31 -31.42
C ILE A 163 38.51 -12.31 -32.37
N GLY A 164 38.95 -11.13 -32.82
CA GLY A 164 40.11 -10.97 -33.70
C GLY A 164 41.42 -11.50 -33.12
N THR A 165 41.60 -11.45 -31.79
CA THR A 165 42.76 -12.01 -31.09
C THR A 165 42.60 -13.48 -30.71
N GLY A 166 41.41 -14.07 -30.90
CA GLY A 166 41.08 -15.43 -30.46
C GLY A 166 40.82 -15.56 -28.95
N ASP A 167 40.60 -14.43 -28.27
CA ASP A 167 40.30 -14.36 -26.83
C ASP A 167 38.82 -14.59 -26.53
N LEU A 168 37.92 -14.38 -27.51
CA LEU A 168 36.50 -14.75 -27.47
C LEU A 168 36.13 -15.61 -28.70
N LEU A 169 35.01 -16.32 -28.60
CA LEU A 169 34.47 -17.19 -29.66
C LEU A 169 33.80 -16.38 -30.77
N THR A 170 33.87 -16.86 -32.02
CA THR A 170 33.01 -16.30 -33.08
C THR A 170 31.57 -16.78 -32.89
N PRO A 171 30.54 -15.96 -33.17
CA PRO A 171 29.13 -16.32 -32.98
C PRO A 171 28.67 -17.62 -33.68
N ASN A 172 29.39 -18.05 -34.75
CA ASN A 172 29.10 -19.24 -35.54
C ASN A 172 30.28 -20.24 -35.64
N GLY A 173 31.27 -20.13 -34.76
CA GLY A 173 32.57 -20.83 -34.92
C GLY A 173 32.64 -22.24 -34.35
N LEU A 174 32.69 -23.25 -35.23
CA LEU A 174 33.21 -24.60 -34.92
C LEU A 174 34.77 -24.65 -34.91
N GLY A 175 35.44 -23.53 -34.62
CA GLY A 175 36.89 -23.37 -34.75
C GLY A 175 37.70 -23.85 -33.54
N PRO A 176 38.97 -24.28 -33.72
CA PRO A 176 39.83 -24.81 -32.66
C PRO A 176 40.51 -23.66 -31.88
N GLY A 177 39.72 -22.73 -31.35
CA GLY A 177 40.20 -21.71 -30.41
C GLY A 177 40.48 -22.32 -29.03
N PRO A 178 41.15 -21.58 -28.11
CA PRO A 178 41.32 -22.02 -26.71
C PRO A 178 39.98 -22.23 -26.00
N PHE A 179 38.92 -21.59 -26.49
CA PHE A 179 37.54 -21.86 -26.19
C PHE A 179 36.95 -22.58 -27.41
N SER A 180 36.34 -23.74 -27.21
CA SER A 180 35.50 -24.42 -28.21
C SER A 180 34.03 -24.22 -27.82
N ILE A 181 33.10 -24.40 -28.75
CA ILE A 181 31.64 -24.35 -28.50
C ILE A 181 31.16 -25.34 -27.40
N ASN A 182 32.03 -26.24 -26.95
CA ASN A 182 31.76 -27.28 -25.96
C ASN A 182 32.48 -27.06 -24.62
N THR A 183 33.07 -25.89 -24.39
CA THR A 183 33.77 -25.54 -23.14
C THR A 183 33.20 -24.26 -22.54
N PRO A 184 32.88 -24.23 -21.23
CA PRO A 184 32.42 -23.01 -20.56
C PRO A 184 33.38 -21.84 -20.74
N GLN A 185 32.84 -20.65 -21.01
CA GLN A 185 33.61 -19.42 -21.05
C GLN A 185 33.93 -18.96 -19.61
N LYS A 186 35.21 -18.70 -19.33
CA LYS A 186 35.71 -18.24 -18.02
C LYS A 186 36.47 -16.93 -18.17
N LEU A 187 35.83 -15.84 -17.78
CA LEU A 187 36.30 -14.48 -18.06
C LEU A 187 36.42 -13.67 -16.77
N VAL A 188 37.44 -12.81 -16.71
CA VAL A 188 37.60 -11.81 -15.67
C VAL A 188 37.67 -10.44 -16.33
N ILE A 189 36.70 -9.58 -16.05
CA ILE A 189 36.63 -8.22 -16.59
C ILE A 189 37.15 -7.25 -15.54
N ASN A 190 38.30 -6.63 -15.85
CA ASN A 190 38.91 -5.55 -15.08
C ASN A 190 38.97 -4.27 -15.94
N GLY A 191 37.83 -3.57 -16.01
CA GLY A 191 37.63 -2.42 -16.88
C GLY A 191 36.28 -2.48 -17.59
N THR A 192 36.27 -2.17 -18.89
CA THR A 192 35.03 -2.09 -19.69
C THR A 192 35.07 -3.07 -20.84
N LEU A 193 34.02 -3.89 -20.96
CA LEU A 193 33.75 -4.70 -22.15
C LEU A 193 32.64 -4.02 -22.96
N ILE A 194 32.91 -3.73 -24.24
CA ILE A 194 31.95 -3.14 -25.17
C ILE A 194 31.50 -4.22 -26.16
N VAL A 195 30.20 -4.51 -26.18
CA VAL A 195 29.56 -5.36 -27.19
C VAL A 195 29.26 -4.47 -28.40
N ASP A 196 30.17 -4.48 -29.37
CA ASP A 196 30.13 -3.66 -30.60
C ASP A 196 29.64 -4.44 -31.83
N MET A 197 29.24 -5.68 -31.62
CA MET A 197 28.61 -6.58 -32.59
C MET A 197 27.72 -7.56 -31.82
N ASP A 198 26.67 -8.09 -32.46
CA ASP A 198 25.83 -9.13 -31.87
C ASP A 198 26.67 -10.31 -31.35
N TYR A 199 26.39 -10.74 -30.12
CA TYR A 199 27.23 -11.70 -29.42
C TYR A 199 26.47 -12.62 -28.47
N PHE A 200 26.90 -13.89 -28.43
CA PHE A 200 26.31 -14.94 -27.58
C PHE A 200 27.32 -15.41 -26.53
N PHE A 201 27.02 -15.13 -25.26
CA PHE A 201 27.67 -15.75 -24.09
C PHE A 201 26.96 -17.08 -23.75
N GLY A 202 27.38 -18.16 -24.39
CA GLY A 202 26.80 -19.48 -24.15
C GLY A 202 27.44 -20.62 -24.94
N THR A 203 26.85 -21.81 -24.86
CA THR A 203 27.19 -22.99 -25.67
C THR A 203 25.94 -23.60 -26.29
N GLN A 204 25.82 -23.61 -27.64
CA GLN A 204 24.60 -24.04 -28.34
C GLN A 204 24.29 -25.55 -28.26
N LEU A 205 25.30 -26.40 -27.99
CA LEU A 205 25.15 -27.86 -28.08
C LEU A 205 24.91 -28.55 -26.73
N TYR A 206 25.31 -27.95 -25.61
CA TYR A 206 25.33 -28.59 -24.29
C TYR A 206 25.04 -27.57 -23.18
N LYS A 207 24.25 -27.93 -22.16
CA LYS A 207 23.69 -26.96 -21.22
C LYS A 207 24.64 -26.62 -20.04
N LEU A 208 25.84 -26.10 -20.34
CA LEU A 208 26.91 -25.80 -19.36
C LEU A 208 26.86 -24.35 -18.82
N TYR A 209 27.33 -24.12 -17.58
CA TYR A 209 27.39 -22.76 -17.01
C TYR A 209 28.70 -22.02 -17.32
N ASN A 210 28.58 -20.77 -17.78
CA ASN A 210 29.68 -19.82 -17.95
C ASN A 210 29.97 -19.05 -16.66
N ASP A 211 31.22 -18.63 -16.48
CA ASP A 211 31.73 -17.99 -15.26
C ASP A 211 32.42 -16.65 -15.62
N ILE A 212 31.76 -15.53 -15.31
CA ILE A 212 32.18 -14.18 -15.69
C ILE A 212 32.35 -13.35 -14.41
N VAL A 213 33.60 -13.09 -14.04
CA VAL A 213 33.95 -12.34 -12.84
C VAL A 213 34.22 -10.87 -13.17
N LEU A 214 33.61 -9.96 -12.41
CA LEU A 214 33.83 -8.52 -12.54
C LEU A 214 34.54 -7.96 -11.30
N THR A 215 35.60 -7.20 -11.53
CA THR A 215 36.29 -6.46 -10.46
C THR A 215 35.56 -5.15 -10.14
N ALA A 216 35.92 -4.52 -9.01
CA ALA A 216 35.37 -3.22 -8.62
C ALA A 216 35.53 -2.17 -9.75
N GLY A 217 34.45 -1.45 -10.06
CA GLY A 217 34.41 -0.44 -11.13
C GLY A 217 34.30 -0.99 -12.57
N SER A 218 34.24 -2.31 -12.75
CA SER A 218 34.06 -2.92 -14.07
C SER A 218 32.64 -2.74 -14.60
N LYS A 219 32.48 -2.75 -15.93
CA LYS A 219 31.18 -2.65 -16.61
C LYS A 219 31.16 -3.33 -17.96
N VAL A 220 29.96 -3.66 -18.41
CA VAL A 220 29.65 -4.14 -19.76
C VAL A 220 28.73 -3.13 -20.43
N ILE A 221 29.01 -2.75 -21.68
CA ILE A 221 28.21 -1.80 -22.44
C ILE A 221 27.79 -2.46 -23.75
N ILE A 222 26.49 -2.56 -23.99
CA ILE A 222 25.92 -3.02 -25.25
C ILE A 222 25.72 -1.80 -26.14
N SER A 223 26.37 -1.80 -27.30
CA SER A 223 26.33 -0.67 -28.22
C SER A 223 24.95 -0.49 -28.85
N GLN A 224 24.67 0.71 -29.34
CA GLN A 224 23.38 1.05 -29.95
C GLN A 224 22.96 0.04 -31.03
N GLY A 225 21.76 -0.52 -30.88
CA GLY A 225 21.19 -1.50 -31.83
C GLY A 225 21.95 -2.83 -31.95
N GLN A 226 22.77 -3.21 -30.98
CA GLN A 226 23.41 -4.54 -30.92
C GLN A 226 22.69 -5.46 -29.92
N ASP A 227 22.81 -6.76 -30.15
CA ASP A 227 22.18 -7.79 -29.33
C ASP A 227 23.21 -8.56 -28.49
N LEU A 228 22.91 -8.76 -27.21
CA LEU A 228 23.69 -9.58 -26.30
C LEU A 228 22.86 -10.73 -25.76
N ASP A 229 23.15 -11.93 -26.23
CA ASP A 229 22.47 -13.14 -25.77
C ASP A 229 23.32 -13.83 -24.71
N VAL A 230 22.72 -14.18 -23.59
CA VAL A 230 23.39 -14.79 -22.45
C VAL A 230 22.65 -16.04 -22.01
N TYR A 231 23.31 -17.18 -22.15
CA TYR A 231 22.78 -18.48 -21.79
C TYR A 231 23.60 -19.13 -20.67
N ARG A 232 22.94 -19.45 -19.55
CA ARG A 232 23.53 -20.09 -18.37
C ARG A 232 24.83 -19.42 -17.93
N ALA A 233 24.86 -18.12 -17.75
CA ALA A 233 26.06 -17.41 -17.29
C ALA A 233 25.93 -16.93 -15.85
N ASN A 234 27.05 -16.87 -15.14
CA ASN A 234 27.13 -16.21 -13.83
C ASN A 234 27.99 -14.95 -13.97
N PHE A 235 27.38 -13.77 -13.82
CA PHE A 235 28.07 -12.49 -13.64
C PHE A 235 28.13 -12.20 -12.15
N TYR A 236 29.33 -12.16 -11.58
CA TYR A 236 29.51 -11.91 -10.15
C TYR A 236 30.84 -11.25 -9.84
N LYS A 237 30.98 -10.77 -8.60
CA LYS A 237 32.26 -10.31 -8.04
C LYS A 237 32.81 -11.31 -7.03
N CYS A 238 34.11 -11.30 -6.84
CA CYS A 238 34.69 -11.96 -5.67
C CYS A 238 34.31 -11.23 -4.37
N PRO A 239 34.15 -11.94 -3.24
CA PRO A 239 33.71 -11.33 -1.98
C PRO A 239 34.61 -10.19 -1.49
N GLU A 240 35.91 -10.21 -1.81
CA GLU A 240 36.86 -9.15 -1.46
C GLU A 240 36.68 -7.84 -2.27
N TYR A 241 35.89 -7.86 -3.35
CA TYR A 241 35.67 -6.67 -4.17
C TYR A 241 34.42 -5.91 -3.75
N ASN A 242 34.51 -4.58 -3.86
CA ASN A 242 33.33 -3.72 -3.89
C ASN A 242 32.50 -4.03 -5.14
N ASN A 243 31.25 -3.56 -5.15
CA ASN A 243 30.35 -3.75 -6.28
C ASN A 243 30.97 -3.24 -7.60
N TRP A 244 30.74 -4.00 -8.67
CA TRP A 244 31.00 -3.54 -10.03
C TRP A 244 29.87 -2.61 -10.51
N GLU A 245 30.05 -1.87 -11.60
CA GLU A 245 29.09 -0.81 -11.94
C GLU A 245 27.78 -1.36 -12.51
N HIS A 246 27.79 -1.85 -13.76
CA HIS A 246 26.58 -2.31 -14.45
C HIS A 246 26.84 -3.01 -15.79
N ILE A 247 25.82 -3.73 -16.25
CA ILE A 247 25.59 -4.00 -17.67
C ILE A 247 24.66 -2.89 -18.19
N LEU A 248 25.09 -2.11 -19.18
CA LEU A 248 24.31 -1.01 -19.76
C LEU A 248 23.90 -1.35 -21.19
N ALA A 249 22.59 -1.42 -21.42
CA ALA A 249 21.99 -1.53 -22.75
C ALA A 249 21.72 -0.11 -23.29
N LEU A 250 22.46 0.31 -24.31
CA LEU A 250 22.24 1.61 -24.97
C LEU A 250 20.99 1.60 -25.86
N GLU A 251 20.69 2.74 -26.46
CA GLU A 251 19.46 2.95 -27.22
C GLU A 251 19.22 1.84 -28.27
N GLY A 252 18.01 1.28 -28.29
CA GLY A 252 17.61 0.25 -29.26
C GLY A 252 18.37 -1.08 -29.19
N SER A 253 19.27 -1.28 -28.22
CA SER A 253 19.98 -2.55 -28.02
C SER A 253 19.11 -3.58 -27.30
N SER A 254 19.44 -4.87 -27.42
CA SER A 254 18.76 -5.93 -26.69
C SER A 254 19.72 -6.79 -25.85
N ILE A 255 19.19 -7.35 -24.78
CA ILE A 255 19.86 -8.38 -24.00
C ILE A 255 18.87 -9.50 -23.66
N GLU A 256 19.27 -10.74 -23.97
CA GLU A 256 18.56 -11.94 -23.55
C GLU A 256 19.32 -12.64 -22.43
N CYS A 257 18.64 -12.94 -21.32
CA CYS A 257 19.20 -13.64 -20.18
C CYS A 257 18.42 -14.92 -19.91
N GLU A 258 18.95 -16.04 -20.39
CA GLU A 258 18.41 -17.37 -20.13
C GLU A 258 19.21 -18.07 -19.02
N ARG A 259 18.53 -18.45 -17.94
CA ARG A 259 19.09 -19.19 -16.79
C ARG A 259 20.38 -18.55 -16.27
N THR A 260 20.41 -17.21 -16.30
CA THR A 260 21.59 -16.39 -16.03
C THR A 260 21.47 -15.74 -14.67
N THR A 261 22.60 -15.64 -13.97
CA THR A 261 22.68 -15.03 -12.65
C THR A 261 23.54 -13.77 -12.70
N ILE A 262 23.03 -12.64 -12.20
CA ILE A 262 23.72 -11.35 -12.14
C ILE A 262 23.75 -10.86 -10.70
N SER A 263 24.97 -10.68 -10.15
CA SER A 263 25.14 -10.36 -8.73
C SER A 263 26.34 -9.47 -8.40
N GLY A 264 26.24 -8.79 -7.25
CA GLY A 264 27.30 -7.93 -6.73
C GLY A 264 27.51 -6.64 -7.52
N ALA A 265 26.50 -6.14 -8.23
CA ALA A 265 26.56 -4.90 -8.99
C ALA A 265 25.99 -3.70 -8.21
N ASN A 266 26.36 -2.49 -8.62
CA ASN A 266 25.61 -1.28 -8.24
C ASN A 266 24.26 -1.26 -8.97
N THR A 267 24.26 -1.61 -10.26
CA THR A 267 23.04 -1.90 -11.02
C THR A 267 23.31 -3.15 -11.85
N GLY A 268 22.59 -4.25 -11.64
CA GLY A 268 22.81 -5.51 -12.37
C GLY A 268 22.67 -5.29 -13.88
N LEU A 269 21.51 -4.76 -14.28
CA LEU A 269 21.24 -4.35 -15.66
C LEU A 269 20.59 -2.97 -15.70
N TRP A 270 21.07 -2.12 -16.62
CA TRP A 270 20.56 -0.78 -16.87
C TRP A 270 20.09 -0.66 -18.32
N LEU A 271 18.79 -0.47 -18.51
CA LEU A 271 18.11 -0.23 -19.79
C LEU A 271 17.95 1.26 -20.08
N ASN A 272 18.30 1.65 -21.31
CA ASN A 272 18.09 2.99 -21.86
C ASN A 272 16.93 3.01 -22.88
N HIS A 273 16.65 4.15 -23.51
CA HIS A 273 15.54 4.35 -24.45
C HIS A 273 15.46 3.28 -25.54
N ASN A 274 14.27 2.71 -25.75
CA ASN A 274 13.98 1.62 -26.70
C ASN A 274 14.84 0.35 -26.54
N SER A 275 15.58 0.19 -25.44
CA SER A 275 16.30 -1.07 -25.19
C SER A 275 15.34 -2.17 -24.72
N THR A 276 15.73 -3.42 -24.98
CA THR A 276 14.92 -4.61 -24.67
C THR A 276 15.67 -5.56 -23.75
N LEU A 277 14.99 -6.03 -22.71
CA LEU A 277 15.37 -7.14 -21.86
C LEU A 277 14.43 -8.31 -22.09
N LEU A 278 14.98 -9.47 -22.42
CA LEU A 278 14.27 -10.75 -22.42
C LEU A 278 14.87 -11.65 -21.33
N THR A 279 14.02 -12.22 -20.46
CA THR A 279 14.51 -13.10 -19.39
C THR A 279 13.69 -14.38 -19.24
N TYR A 280 14.42 -15.46 -19.00
CA TYR A 280 13.88 -16.78 -18.69
C TYR A 280 14.72 -17.44 -17.61
N GLY A 281 14.17 -17.63 -16.40
CA GLY A 281 14.92 -18.17 -15.26
C GLY A 281 16.16 -17.36 -14.88
N ALA A 282 16.15 -16.05 -15.14
CA ALA A 282 17.23 -15.16 -14.72
C ALA A 282 17.11 -14.77 -13.24
N ASP A 283 18.23 -14.65 -12.54
CA ASP A 283 18.30 -14.28 -11.14
C ASP A 283 19.20 -13.06 -10.94
N PHE A 284 18.60 -11.96 -10.50
CA PHE A 284 19.27 -10.71 -10.13
C PHE A 284 19.34 -10.65 -8.60
N PHE A 285 20.47 -11.05 -8.04
CA PHE A 285 20.62 -11.20 -6.59
C PHE A 285 21.79 -10.41 -6.00
N ASP A 286 21.66 -9.92 -4.77
CA ASP A 286 22.74 -9.21 -4.03
C ASP A 286 23.33 -8.03 -4.83
N ASN A 287 22.47 -7.28 -5.51
CA ASN A 287 22.82 -6.02 -6.16
C ASN A 287 22.28 -4.84 -5.35
N PHE A 288 22.87 -3.66 -5.52
CA PHE A 288 22.21 -2.45 -5.00
C PHE A 288 20.91 -2.17 -5.78
N CYS A 289 20.93 -2.32 -7.10
CA CYS A 289 19.74 -2.30 -7.95
C CYS A 289 19.80 -3.52 -8.88
N GLY A 290 18.75 -4.35 -8.91
CA GLY A 290 18.70 -5.50 -9.82
C GLY A 290 18.58 -5.04 -11.27
N LEU A 291 17.49 -4.34 -11.58
CA LEU A 291 17.20 -3.76 -12.89
C LEU A 291 16.86 -2.28 -12.78
N ARG A 292 17.45 -1.45 -13.66
CA ARG A 292 17.11 -0.04 -13.81
C ARG A 292 16.62 0.24 -15.22
N ALA A 293 15.48 0.90 -15.36
CA ALA A 293 15.03 1.50 -16.61
C ALA A 293 14.98 3.03 -16.44
N SER A 294 15.96 3.72 -17.03
CA SER A 294 16.07 5.18 -16.99
C SER A 294 17.06 5.68 -18.03
N ASP A 295 16.78 6.81 -18.67
CA ASP A 295 17.76 7.40 -19.58
C ASP A 295 18.96 7.95 -18.78
N VAL A 296 20.14 7.85 -19.35
CA VAL A 296 21.38 8.36 -18.74
C VAL A 296 21.36 9.88 -18.57
N ASN A 297 20.53 10.59 -19.34
CA ASN A 297 20.32 12.03 -19.21
C ASN A 297 19.04 12.39 -18.44
N HIS A 298 18.36 11.40 -17.84
CA HIS A 298 17.10 11.61 -17.11
C HIS A 298 16.02 12.30 -17.97
N THR A 299 15.92 11.86 -19.23
CA THR A 299 14.83 12.26 -20.13
C THR A 299 13.76 11.17 -20.21
N PRO A 300 12.50 11.52 -20.51
CA PRO A 300 11.44 10.54 -20.69
C PRO A 300 11.82 9.46 -21.70
N MET A 301 11.68 8.19 -21.30
CA MET A 301 12.04 7.03 -22.13
C MET A 301 11.05 5.87 -22.05
N THR A 302 11.15 4.95 -23.00
CA THR A 302 10.46 3.66 -23.06
C THR A 302 11.50 2.54 -23.03
N ALA A 303 11.18 1.41 -22.42
CA ALA A 303 11.97 0.17 -22.54
C ALA A 303 11.06 -1.05 -22.54
N ASN A 304 11.54 -2.16 -23.09
CA ASN A 304 10.82 -3.42 -23.13
C ASN A 304 11.40 -4.38 -22.12
N ILE A 305 10.56 -4.86 -21.20
CA ILE A 305 10.95 -5.85 -20.19
C ILE A 305 10.02 -7.04 -20.38
N ILE A 306 10.59 -8.15 -20.83
CA ILE A 306 9.84 -9.39 -21.09
C ILE A 306 10.35 -10.44 -20.13
N THR A 307 9.52 -10.77 -19.17
CA THR A 307 9.77 -11.78 -18.15
C THR A 307 8.86 -12.97 -18.42
N SER A 308 9.44 -14.15 -18.70
CA SER A 308 8.66 -15.35 -18.99
C SER A 308 7.92 -15.91 -17.77
N PRO A 309 6.69 -16.43 -17.91
CA PRO A 309 6.01 -17.16 -16.85
C PRO A 309 6.77 -18.43 -16.43
N ALA A 310 6.62 -18.78 -15.14
CA ALA A 310 7.29 -19.91 -14.49
C ALA A 310 6.77 -21.31 -14.90
N SER A 311 5.75 -21.39 -15.75
CA SER A 311 4.89 -22.58 -15.91
C SER A 311 5.57 -23.84 -16.45
N LEU A 312 6.77 -23.73 -17.02
CA LEU A 312 7.46 -24.89 -17.63
C LEU A 312 8.71 -25.34 -16.89
N THR A 313 9.30 -24.51 -16.02
CA THR A 313 10.59 -24.81 -15.38
C THR A 313 10.71 -24.44 -13.90
N ASN A 314 9.63 -24.02 -13.23
CA ASN A 314 9.67 -23.52 -11.84
C ASN A 314 10.69 -22.37 -11.63
N SER A 315 11.08 -21.64 -12.69
CA SER A 315 12.07 -20.56 -12.60
C SER A 315 11.64 -19.36 -13.44
N GLY A 316 10.79 -18.51 -12.85
CA GLY A 316 10.54 -17.16 -13.38
C GLY A 316 11.76 -16.25 -13.20
N THR A 317 11.64 -14.99 -13.62
CA THR A 317 12.71 -14.01 -13.36
C THR A 317 12.65 -13.56 -11.92
N VAL A 318 13.77 -13.66 -11.23
CA VAL A 318 13.89 -13.40 -9.79
C VAL A 318 14.72 -12.14 -9.55
N PHE A 319 14.23 -11.29 -8.65
CA PHE A 319 14.96 -10.16 -8.07
C PHE A 319 14.98 -10.35 -6.56
N SER A 320 16.12 -10.79 -6.00
CA SER A 320 16.19 -11.11 -4.57
C SER A 320 17.37 -10.49 -3.83
N ASN A 321 17.20 -10.18 -2.54
CA ASN A 321 18.26 -9.64 -1.69
C ASN A 321 18.91 -8.35 -2.24
N ASN A 322 18.16 -7.55 -3.01
CA ASN A 322 18.66 -6.27 -3.52
C ASN A 322 18.23 -5.11 -2.62
N LYS A 323 18.93 -3.97 -2.68
CA LYS A 323 18.36 -2.74 -2.08
C LYS A 323 17.09 -2.33 -2.85
N PHE A 324 17.15 -2.36 -4.17
CA PHE A 324 16.01 -2.17 -5.08
C PHE A 324 15.95 -3.32 -6.08
N GLY A 325 14.81 -4.02 -6.19
CA GLY A 325 14.62 -5.04 -7.22
C GLY A 325 14.62 -4.40 -8.61
N ILE A 326 13.62 -3.55 -8.88
CA ILE A 326 13.46 -2.79 -10.13
C ILE A 326 13.34 -1.29 -9.81
N VAL A 327 14.05 -0.45 -10.57
CA VAL A 327 13.96 1.01 -10.50
C VAL A 327 13.51 1.58 -11.83
N LEU A 328 12.41 2.34 -11.82
CA LEU A 328 11.87 3.07 -12.95
C LEU A 328 12.02 4.58 -12.71
N TYR A 329 12.64 5.29 -13.65
CA TYR A 329 12.81 6.74 -13.54
C TYR A 329 12.63 7.39 -14.90
N ASP A 330 11.67 8.32 -15.01
CA ASP A 330 11.23 8.92 -16.27
C ASP A 330 10.92 7.86 -17.35
N ALA A 331 10.42 6.68 -16.94
CA ALA A 331 10.20 5.54 -17.81
C ALA A 331 8.69 5.32 -18.02
N SER A 332 8.18 5.50 -19.25
CA SER A 332 6.74 5.49 -19.49
C SER A 332 6.34 5.06 -20.92
N PRO A 333 5.43 4.08 -21.09
CA PRO A 333 5.04 3.06 -20.12
C PRO A 333 6.02 1.87 -20.08
N ILE A 334 6.22 1.32 -18.89
CA ILE A 334 6.93 0.06 -18.66
C ILE A 334 5.91 -1.02 -18.36
N ILE A 335 6.05 -2.17 -19.03
CA ILE A 335 5.16 -3.33 -18.89
C ILE A 335 5.99 -4.47 -18.33
N ILE A 336 5.49 -5.11 -17.26
CA ILE A 336 6.20 -6.19 -16.57
C ILE A 336 5.18 -7.28 -16.20
N ALA A 337 5.51 -8.55 -16.45
CA ALA A 337 4.60 -9.64 -16.12
C ALA A 337 5.32 -10.90 -15.61
N ASN A 338 4.86 -11.54 -14.54
CA ASN A 338 5.48 -12.75 -13.96
C ASN A 338 6.86 -12.64 -13.27
N PRO A 339 7.38 -11.47 -12.80
CA PRO A 339 8.59 -11.45 -11.99
C PRO A 339 8.30 -11.86 -10.54
N PHE A 340 9.31 -12.42 -9.89
CA PHE A 340 9.35 -12.67 -8.45
C PHE A 340 10.33 -11.68 -7.80
N LEU A 341 9.84 -10.87 -6.88
CA LEU A 341 10.62 -9.86 -6.18
C LEU A 341 10.50 -10.11 -4.67
N PHE A 342 11.56 -10.63 -4.05
CA PHE A 342 11.53 -10.97 -2.64
C PHE A 342 12.80 -10.63 -1.86
N ASP A 343 12.67 -10.42 -0.55
CA ASP A 343 13.78 -10.03 0.34
C ASP A 343 14.52 -8.75 -0.12
N ASN A 344 13.86 -7.82 -0.80
CA ASN A 344 14.44 -6.52 -1.17
C ASN A 344 14.03 -5.44 -0.16
N SER A 345 14.78 -4.34 -0.05
CA SER A 345 14.19 -3.19 0.67
C SER A 345 12.98 -2.64 -0.10
N VAL A 346 13.09 -2.51 -1.43
CA VAL A 346 11.98 -2.12 -2.29
C VAL A 346 11.92 -3.07 -3.48
N GLY A 347 10.77 -3.70 -3.71
CA GLY A 347 10.55 -4.55 -4.88
C GLY A 347 10.63 -3.72 -6.16
N ILE A 348 9.70 -2.78 -6.35
CA ILE A 348 9.68 -1.84 -7.47
C ILE A 348 9.65 -0.40 -6.95
N SER A 349 10.68 0.38 -7.27
CA SER A 349 10.75 1.82 -7.00
C SER A 349 10.46 2.60 -8.28
N MET A 350 9.62 3.62 -8.22
CA MET A 350 9.24 4.38 -9.40
C MET A 350 9.09 5.89 -9.17
N SER A 351 9.61 6.68 -10.12
CA SER A 351 9.50 8.14 -10.15
C SER A 351 9.23 8.66 -11.56
N TYR A 352 8.24 9.57 -11.70
CA TYR A 352 7.86 10.19 -12.97
C TYR A 352 7.62 9.17 -14.09
N SER A 353 7.17 7.97 -13.73
CA SER A 353 7.11 6.80 -14.60
C SER A 353 5.66 6.31 -14.76
N SER A 354 5.48 5.34 -15.66
CA SER A 354 4.24 4.58 -15.76
C SER A 354 4.52 3.08 -15.74
N LEU A 355 3.80 2.32 -14.94
CA LEU A 355 3.89 0.86 -14.86
C LEU A 355 2.55 0.21 -15.20
N LYS A 356 2.60 -0.83 -16.03
CA LYS A 356 1.56 -1.86 -16.12
C LYS A 356 2.16 -3.20 -15.69
N GLY A 357 1.68 -3.72 -14.57
CA GLY A 357 2.11 -4.97 -13.96
C GLY A 357 1.02 -6.03 -14.02
N ASP A 358 1.39 -7.27 -14.36
CA ASP A 358 0.49 -8.42 -14.33
C ASP A 358 1.17 -9.65 -13.71
N ASN A 359 0.46 -10.37 -12.84
CA ASN A 359 0.98 -11.59 -12.20
C ASN A 359 2.37 -11.41 -11.54
N ILE A 360 2.59 -10.28 -10.86
CA ILE A 360 3.82 -9.97 -10.15
C ILE A 360 3.76 -10.59 -8.74
N SER A 361 4.83 -11.23 -8.29
CA SER A 361 4.94 -11.73 -6.91
C SER A 361 5.91 -10.85 -6.11
N LEU A 362 5.41 -10.18 -5.08
CA LEU A 362 6.13 -9.24 -4.22
C LEU A 362 6.07 -9.71 -2.77
N SER A 363 7.15 -10.31 -2.27
CA SER A 363 7.16 -10.89 -0.91
C SER A 363 8.32 -10.44 -0.03
N ASP A 364 8.09 -10.30 1.28
CA ASP A 364 9.15 -10.06 2.27
C ASP A 364 10.00 -8.79 2.00
N ASN A 365 9.41 -7.75 1.38
CA ASN A 365 10.08 -6.47 1.14
C ASN A 365 9.71 -5.39 2.18
N ASP A 366 10.50 -4.33 2.37
CA ASP A 366 9.98 -3.17 3.14
C ASP A 366 8.82 -2.51 2.36
N TYR A 367 8.99 -2.36 1.05
CA TYR A 367 7.95 -1.92 0.13
C TYR A 367 7.84 -2.90 -1.02
N GLY A 368 6.64 -3.43 -1.30
CA GLY A 368 6.41 -4.15 -2.56
C GLY A 368 6.60 -3.19 -3.73
N VAL A 369 5.76 -2.16 -3.80
CA VAL A 369 5.92 -1.05 -4.75
C VAL A 369 6.00 0.27 -3.99
N GLU A 370 7.02 1.07 -4.29
CA GLU A 370 7.21 2.42 -3.76
C GLU A 370 7.19 3.45 -4.88
N SER A 371 6.20 4.34 -4.83
CA SER A 371 6.14 5.54 -5.66
C SER A 371 6.82 6.71 -4.97
N VAL A 372 7.88 7.23 -5.58
CA VAL A 372 8.57 8.43 -5.15
C VAL A 372 8.23 9.53 -6.16
N TYR A 373 7.54 10.59 -5.71
CA TYR A 373 6.90 11.62 -6.54
C TYR A 373 5.70 11.13 -7.37
N SER A 374 5.07 12.06 -8.09
CA SER A 374 3.90 11.79 -8.95
C SER A 374 4.28 10.93 -10.15
N ASN A 375 3.67 9.76 -10.25
CA ASN A 375 3.70 8.88 -11.42
C ASN A 375 2.42 9.07 -12.26
N SER A 376 2.50 8.87 -13.58
CA SER A 376 1.34 9.12 -14.46
C SER A 376 0.32 7.99 -14.40
N LEU A 377 0.79 6.74 -14.38
CA LEU A 377 -0.06 5.54 -14.32
C LEU A 377 0.61 4.43 -13.53
N ILE A 378 -0.13 3.83 -12.60
CA ILE A 378 0.23 2.55 -11.99
C ILE A 378 -0.96 1.62 -12.16
N GLU A 379 -0.83 0.63 -13.02
CA GLU A 379 -1.79 -0.44 -13.21
C GLU A 379 -1.15 -1.74 -12.73
N ILE A 380 -1.75 -2.43 -11.76
CA ILE A 380 -1.26 -3.73 -11.27
C ILE A 380 -2.43 -4.70 -11.15
N LYS A 381 -2.32 -5.85 -11.81
CA LYS A 381 -3.36 -6.88 -11.88
C LYS A 381 -2.83 -8.26 -11.54
N ASN A 382 -3.73 -9.13 -11.06
CA ASN A 382 -3.46 -10.55 -10.81
C ASN A 382 -2.20 -10.84 -9.97
N SER A 383 -1.77 -9.91 -9.13
CA SER A 383 -0.47 -9.94 -8.46
C SER A 383 -0.60 -10.28 -6.97
N ASP A 384 0.47 -10.81 -6.39
CA ASP A 384 0.57 -11.18 -4.99
C ASP A 384 1.49 -10.23 -4.22
N PHE A 385 1.02 -9.70 -3.09
CA PHE A 385 1.76 -8.87 -2.15
C PHE A 385 1.76 -9.53 -0.78
N PHE A 386 2.87 -10.12 -0.35
CA PHE A 386 2.92 -10.93 0.87
C PHE A 386 4.03 -10.52 1.85
N HIS A 387 3.73 -10.41 3.15
CA HIS A 387 4.73 -10.09 4.20
C HIS A 387 5.55 -8.81 3.99
N ASN A 388 5.08 -7.87 3.16
CA ASN A 388 5.78 -6.61 2.99
C ASN A 388 5.47 -5.69 4.18
N LYS A 389 6.39 -4.79 4.56
CA LYS A 389 6.04 -3.74 5.54
C LYS A 389 4.95 -2.81 4.98
N ILE A 390 5.05 -2.44 3.70
CA ILE A 390 3.97 -1.82 2.93
C ILE A 390 3.86 -2.55 1.58
N GLY A 391 2.67 -3.04 1.22
CA GLY A 391 2.43 -3.71 -0.06
C GLY A 391 2.61 -2.74 -1.23
N LEU A 392 1.76 -1.72 -1.30
CA LEU A 392 1.78 -0.68 -2.32
C LEU A 392 1.72 0.71 -1.69
N TYR A 393 2.77 1.53 -1.89
CA TYR A 393 2.78 2.95 -1.59
C TYR A 393 2.67 3.76 -2.90
N SER A 394 1.53 4.39 -3.14
CA SER A 394 1.20 5.04 -4.40
C SER A 394 1.09 6.56 -4.28
N ILE A 395 1.78 7.24 -5.20
CA ILE A 395 1.58 8.64 -5.56
C ILE A 395 1.43 8.66 -7.09
N SER A 396 0.21 8.49 -7.60
CA SER A 396 -0.04 8.48 -9.04
C SER A 396 -1.29 9.23 -9.45
N SER A 397 -1.24 9.85 -10.63
CA SER A 397 -2.42 10.53 -11.18
C SER A 397 -3.49 9.55 -11.65
N GLU A 398 -3.09 8.35 -12.04
CA GLU A 398 -3.96 7.21 -12.29
C GLU A 398 -3.42 5.99 -11.54
N LEU A 399 -4.26 5.37 -10.73
CA LEU A 399 -3.98 4.12 -10.05
C LEU A 399 -5.08 3.13 -10.39
N ASP A 400 -4.75 1.96 -10.92
CA ASP A 400 -5.69 0.86 -11.14
C ASP A 400 -5.12 -0.43 -10.53
N VAL A 401 -5.70 -0.88 -9.43
CA VAL A 401 -5.29 -2.07 -8.67
C VAL A 401 -6.47 -3.02 -8.68
N GLU A 402 -6.40 -4.04 -9.52
CA GLU A 402 -7.54 -4.95 -9.76
C GLU A 402 -7.13 -6.43 -9.67
N ASP A 403 -7.99 -7.25 -9.05
CA ASP A 403 -7.81 -8.72 -8.96
C ASP A 403 -6.48 -9.17 -8.30
N ASN A 404 -5.96 -8.41 -7.33
CA ASN A 404 -4.73 -8.76 -6.60
C ASN A 404 -5.01 -9.41 -5.24
N HIS A 405 -3.98 -10.07 -4.70
CA HIS A 405 -3.97 -10.62 -3.35
C HIS A 405 -2.95 -9.89 -2.47
N PHE A 406 -3.43 -9.33 -1.35
CA PHE A 406 -2.61 -8.76 -0.29
C PHE A 406 -2.71 -9.67 0.94
N GLY A 407 -1.58 -10.13 1.45
CA GLY A 407 -1.55 -11.04 2.61
C GLY A 407 -0.45 -10.71 3.61
N SER A 408 -0.82 -10.63 4.89
CA SER A 408 0.13 -10.49 6.01
C SER A 408 1.11 -9.32 5.88
N ASN A 409 0.75 -8.24 5.18
CA ASN A 409 1.56 -7.03 5.11
C ASN A 409 1.38 -6.16 6.37
N GLY A 410 2.34 -5.28 6.67
CA GLY A 410 2.17 -4.26 7.71
C GLY A 410 1.10 -3.21 7.32
N LEU A 411 1.02 -2.89 6.04
CA LEU A 411 -0.05 -2.08 5.43
C LEU A 411 -0.21 -2.53 3.98
N ALA A 412 -1.41 -2.91 3.57
CA ALA A 412 -1.60 -3.43 2.22
C ALA A 412 -1.45 -2.33 1.14
N ILE A 413 -2.22 -1.24 1.25
CA ILE A 413 -2.17 -0.14 0.27
C ILE A 413 -2.19 1.21 0.98
N ASN A 414 -1.26 2.09 0.60
CA ASN A 414 -1.25 3.49 0.95
C ASN A 414 -1.36 4.36 -0.32
N ILE A 415 -2.37 5.22 -0.39
CA ILE A 415 -2.67 6.06 -1.56
C ILE A 415 -2.59 7.52 -1.16
N LEU A 416 -1.70 8.28 -1.81
CA LEU A 416 -1.61 9.73 -1.69
C LEU A 416 -2.18 10.39 -2.93
N GLY A 417 -3.35 11.00 -2.77
CA GLY A 417 -4.08 11.68 -3.84
C GLY A 417 -3.98 13.19 -3.80
N PHE A 418 -3.69 13.80 -4.95
CA PHE A 418 -3.73 15.24 -5.17
C PHE A 418 -4.88 15.62 -6.10
N ASN A 419 -5.07 16.92 -6.35
CA ASN A 419 -6.12 17.35 -7.27
C ASN A 419 -5.94 16.71 -8.67
N GLY A 420 -7.03 16.18 -9.23
CA GLY A 420 -7.04 15.53 -10.54
C GLY A 420 -6.51 14.10 -10.54
N TYR A 421 -6.16 13.57 -9.37
CA TYR A 421 -5.74 12.17 -9.26
C TYR A 421 -6.96 11.28 -9.14
N HIS A 422 -6.90 10.16 -9.83
CA HIS A 422 -7.91 9.14 -9.79
C HIS A 422 -7.32 7.79 -9.38
N SER A 423 -8.00 7.10 -8.47
CA SER A 423 -7.61 5.76 -8.05
C SER A 423 -8.79 4.81 -8.15
N LYS A 424 -8.54 3.61 -8.64
CA LYS A 424 -9.46 2.49 -8.71
C LYS A 424 -8.81 1.30 -8.01
N VAL A 425 -9.46 0.81 -6.96
CA VAL A 425 -9.04 -0.37 -6.20
C VAL A 425 -10.21 -1.33 -6.18
N LYS A 426 -10.16 -2.38 -7.00
CA LYS A 426 -11.33 -3.21 -7.29
C LYS A 426 -11.03 -4.71 -7.22
N SER A 427 -11.99 -5.50 -6.72
CA SER A 427 -11.91 -6.97 -6.77
C SER A 427 -10.65 -7.58 -6.10
N ASN A 428 -9.99 -6.85 -5.19
CA ASN A 428 -8.81 -7.36 -4.49
C ASN A 428 -9.21 -8.13 -3.23
N THR A 429 -8.33 -9.02 -2.79
CA THR A 429 -8.47 -9.76 -1.53
C THR A 429 -7.36 -9.35 -0.57
N PHE A 430 -7.72 -9.09 0.69
CA PHE A 430 -6.79 -8.73 1.75
C PHE A 430 -6.95 -9.71 2.90
N PHE A 431 -5.85 -10.29 3.39
CA PHE A 431 -5.89 -11.33 4.40
C PHE A 431 -4.76 -11.20 5.41
N GLN A 432 -5.12 -10.98 6.67
CA GLN A 432 -4.18 -10.89 7.80
C GLN A 432 -3.16 -9.75 7.71
N ASP A 433 -3.37 -8.77 6.83
CA ASP A 433 -2.62 -7.52 6.86
C ASP A 433 -2.85 -6.81 8.20
N ASP A 434 -1.83 -6.15 8.76
CA ASP A 434 -1.98 -5.37 10.00
C ASP A 434 -2.95 -4.19 9.78
N GLN A 435 -2.88 -3.55 8.61
CA GLN A 435 -3.78 -2.51 8.11
C GLN A 435 -4.15 -2.75 6.64
N GLY A 436 -5.38 -2.42 6.25
CA GLY A 436 -5.87 -2.61 4.88
C GLY A 436 -5.49 -1.46 3.95
N ILE A 437 -6.46 -0.63 3.58
CA ILE A 437 -6.28 0.50 2.65
C ILE A 437 -6.28 1.82 3.42
N LEU A 438 -5.19 2.59 3.33
CA LEU A 438 -5.09 3.95 3.83
C LEU A 438 -5.02 4.95 2.68
N GLY A 439 -5.91 5.93 2.71
CA GLY A 439 -5.95 7.04 1.78
C GLY A 439 -5.60 8.34 2.49
N LEU A 440 -4.74 9.13 1.85
CA LEU A 440 -4.54 10.53 2.17
C LEU A 440 -4.88 11.35 0.93
N SER A 441 -5.86 12.25 1.05
CA SER A 441 -6.33 13.02 -0.08
C SER A 441 -6.28 14.51 0.21
N HIS A 442 -5.64 15.28 -0.68
CA HIS A 442 -5.82 16.73 -0.72
C HIS A 442 -7.10 17.09 -1.47
N ALA A 443 -7.32 16.56 -2.68
CA ALA A 443 -8.51 16.84 -3.49
C ALA A 443 -8.70 15.79 -4.59
N SER A 444 -8.57 14.51 -4.26
CA SER A 444 -8.59 13.43 -5.26
C SER A 444 -9.93 12.69 -5.30
N ARG A 445 -10.10 11.88 -6.35
CA ARG A 445 -11.22 10.96 -6.48
C ARG A 445 -10.75 9.50 -6.42
N ALA A 446 -11.50 8.64 -5.76
CA ALA A 446 -11.21 7.20 -5.76
C ALA A 446 -12.47 6.34 -5.80
N GLU A 447 -12.39 5.20 -6.49
CA GLU A 447 -13.37 4.13 -6.45
C GLU A 447 -12.74 2.89 -5.81
N ILE A 448 -13.24 2.53 -4.62
CA ILE A 448 -12.82 1.35 -3.87
C ILE A 448 -14.03 0.44 -3.80
N SER A 449 -14.05 -0.64 -4.60
CA SER A 449 -15.24 -1.48 -4.70
C SER A 449 -14.98 -2.96 -4.91
N PHE A 450 -15.92 -3.80 -4.49
CA PHE A 450 -15.84 -5.26 -4.68
C PHE A 450 -14.62 -5.93 -4.03
N ASN A 451 -13.99 -5.30 -3.03
CA ASN A 451 -12.86 -5.87 -2.32
C ASN A 451 -13.30 -6.71 -1.10
N ASP A 452 -12.56 -7.78 -0.79
CA ASP A 452 -12.66 -8.54 0.46
C ASP A 452 -11.54 -8.13 1.42
N ILE A 453 -11.81 -7.19 2.32
CA ILE A 453 -10.80 -6.55 3.17
C ILE A 453 -10.79 -7.15 4.58
N ARG A 454 -9.87 -8.10 4.85
CA ARG A 454 -9.72 -8.72 6.18
C ARG A 454 -8.38 -8.37 6.82
N ALA A 455 -8.35 -7.22 7.48
CA ALA A 455 -7.17 -6.73 8.19
C ALA A 455 -7.26 -7.00 9.70
N LYS A 456 -6.14 -6.98 10.41
CA LYS A 456 -6.10 -7.09 11.88
C LYS A 456 -6.56 -5.79 12.55
N THR A 457 -6.32 -4.64 11.94
CA THR A 457 -6.82 -3.35 12.42
C THR A 457 -7.10 -2.44 11.23
N LEU A 458 -7.99 -1.46 11.38
CA LEU A 458 -8.25 -0.41 10.40
C LEU A 458 -8.29 -0.88 8.92
N PRO A 459 -9.25 -1.74 8.52
CA PRO A 459 -9.41 -2.21 7.14
C PRO A 459 -9.46 -1.08 6.09
N TYR A 460 -10.13 0.03 6.40
CA TYR A 460 -10.14 1.20 5.52
C TYR A 460 -10.11 2.51 6.30
N SER A 461 -9.24 3.42 5.89
CA SER A 461 -9.26 4.81 6.35
C SER A 461 -8.96 5.78 5.23
N LEU A 462 -9.70 6.88 5.21
CA LEU A 462 -9.42 8.04 4.39
C LEU A 462 -9.22 9.27 5.28
N SER A 463 -8.11 9.96 5.08
CA SER A 463 -7.78 11.22 5.72
C SER A 463 -7.76 12.35 4.69
N GLY A 464 -8.60 13.36 4.89
CA GLY A 464 -8.69 14.55 4.04
C GLY A 464 -7.83 15.70 4.56
N ILE A 465 -7.11 16.37 3.66
CA ILE A 465 -6.29 17.55 3.96
C ILE A 465 -6.91 18.78 3.29
N ALA A 466 -7.09 19.83 4.10
CA ALA A 466 -7.65 21.11 3.69
C ALA A 466 -9.15 21.02 3.24
N PRO A 467 -9.82 22.13 2.89
CA PRO A 467 -11.29 22.17 2.77
C PRO A 467 -11.83 21.66 1.41
N TYR A 468 -11.00 20.95 0.63
CA TYR A 468 -11.33 20.50 -0.72
C TYR A 468 -12.29 19.31 -0.71
N SER A 469 -12.80 18.94 -1.88
CA SER A 469 -13.62 17.75 -2.07
C SER A 469 -12.74 16.50 -2.14
N HIS A 470 -13.08 15.50 -1.34
CA HIS A 470 -12.42 14.21 -1.22
C HIS A 470 -13.39 13.14 -1.75
N ILE A 471 -13.55 13.07 -3.08
CA ILE A 471 -14.61 12.29 -3.75
C ILE A 471 -14.20 10.82 -3.83
N TRP A 472 -14.17 10.16 -2.66
CA TRP A 472 -13.80 8.77 -2.53
C TRP A 472 -15.04 7.94 -2.23
N SER A 473 -15.25 6.89 -3.01
CA SER A 473 -16.37 5.98 -2.92
C SER A 473 -15.88 4.62 -2.42
N PHE A 474 -16.28 4.23 -1.22
CA PHE A 474 -16.07 2.90 -0.65
C PHE A 474 -17.39 2.12 -0.74
N THR A 475 -17.57 1.37 -1.82
CA THR A 475 -18.86 0.71 -2.11
C THR A 475 -18.77 -0.75 -2.52
N ASN A 476 -19.77 -1.55 -2.15
CA ASN A 476 -19.81 -2.99 -2.46
C ASN A 476 -18.59 -3.77 -1.95
N ASN A 477 -17.99 -3.38 -0.83
CA ASN A 477 -16.87 -4.09 -0.20
C ASN A 477 -17.34 -4.95 0.97
N TYR A 478 -16.51 -5.93 1.30
CA TYR A 478 -16.51 -6.60 2.59
C TYR A 478 -15.36 -6.07 3.44
N ALA A 479 -15.62 -5.77 4.71
CA ALA A 479 -14.59 -5.29 5.63
C ALA A 479 -14.73 -5.95 7.00
N TRP A 480 -13.66 -6.60 7.45
CA TRP A 480 -13.62 -7.34 8.72
C TRP A 480 -12.30 -7.10 9.46
N ASP A 481 -12.40 -6.70 10.73
CA ASP A 481 -11.30 -6.80 11.71
C ASP A 481 -11.10 -8.24 12.24
N LEU A 482 -9.93 -8.83 11.94
CA LEU A 482 -9.58 -10.21 12.29
C LEU A 482 -9.09 -10.41 13.74
N THR A 483 -9.01 -9.38 14.59
CA THR A 483 -8.49 -9.54 15.98
C THR A 483 -9.38 -10.40 16.89
N ASN A 484 -10.56 -10.80 16.41
CA ASN A 484 -11.52 -11.62 17.13
C ASN A 484 -11.18 -13.13 17.12
N GLY A 485 -9.99 -13.42 17.65
CA GLY A 485 -9.53 -14.72 18.18
C GLY A 485 -8.65 -14.57 19.42
N SER A 486 -8.36 -13.32 19.83
CA SER A 486 -7.59 -12.95 21.00
C SER A 486 -8.49 -12.22 22.00
N SER A 487 -8.20 -12.31 23.30
CA SER A 487 -8.97 -11.62 24.35
C SER A 487 -8.83 -10.09 24.35
N THR A 488 -8.23 -9.51 23.31
CA THR A 488 -7.91 -8.08 23.17
C THR A 488 -8.49 -7.57 21.86
N PHE A 489 -9.56 -6.77 21.94
CA PHE A 489 -10.19 -6.13 20.79
C PHE A 489 -9.31 -4.99 20.27
N SER A 490 -9.22 -4.87 18.95
CA SER A 490 -8.68 -3.70 18.24
C SER A 490 -9.45 -2.44 18.59
N SER A 491 -8.74 -1.37 18.95
CA SER A 491 -9.27 -0.05 19.30
C SER A 491 -9.49 0.83 18.04
N THR A 492 -9.74 0.21 16.88
CA THR A 492 -9.84 0.91 15.60
C THR A 492 -11.22 0.72 14.95
N PRO A 493 -11.72 1.74 14.22
CA PRO A 493 -12.90 1.61 13.39
C PRO A 493 -12.64 0.69 12.19
N ILE A 494 -13.69 0.07 11.66
CA ILE A 494 -13.57 -0.73 10.43
C ILE A 494 -13.39 0.19 9.21
N VAL A 495 -14.23 1.23 9.14
CA VAL A 495 -14.16 2.30 8.14
C VAL A 495 -14.00 3.64 8.85
N ALA A 496 -12.92 4.37 8.55
CA ALA A 496 -12.68 5.71 9.08
C ALA A 496 -12.63 6.78 7.99
N LEU A 497 -13.47 7.80 8.11
CA LEU A 497 -13.39 9.03 7.35
C LEU A 497 -12.93 10.16 8.28
N ASN A 498 -11.71 10.64 8.11
CA ASN A 498 -11.09 11.68 8.93
C ASN A 498 -10.95 12.97 8.12
N ASN A 499 -11.59 14.03 8.57
CA ASN A 499 -11.58 15.36 7.93
C ASN A 499 -11.93 15.31 6.42
N THR A 500 -12.82 14.41 6.02
CA THR A 500 -13.18 14.23 4.61
C THR A 500 -14.39 15.08 4.25
N LYS A 501 -14.47 15.44 2.97
CA LYS A 501 -15.61 16.19 2.45
C LYS A 501 -16.13 15.55 1.17
N SER A 502 -17.41 15.22 1.13
CA SER A 502 -18.04 14.53 -0.02
C SER A 502 -17.52 13.11 -0.29
N ALA A 503 -16.97 12.43 0.72
CA ALA A 503 -16.66 11.01 0.62
C ALA A 503 -17.93 10.18 0.82
N ARG A 504 -18.00 9.01 0.20
CA ARG A 504 -19.13 8.07 0.27
C ARG A 504 -18.70 6.70 0.78
N VAL A 505 -19.47 6.15 1.71
CA VAL A 505 -19.40 4.76 2.17
C VAL A 505 -20.78 4.16 1.96
N GLY A 506 -20.94 3.26 0.99
CA GLY A 506 -22.28 2.75 0.73
C GLY A 506 -22.41 1.45 -0.04
N HIS A 507 -23.61 0.87 -0.03
CA HIS A 507 -23.88 -0.44 -0.65
C HIS A 507 -22.96 -1.56 -0.16
N ASN A 508 -22.44 -1.47 1.07
CA ASN A 508 -21.69 -2.55 1.69
C ASN A 508 -22.71 -3.48 2.40
N THR A 509 -23.49 -4.23 1.61
CA THR A 509 -24.63 -5.06 2.05
C THR A 509 -24.50 -6.52 1.65
N ASP A 510 -25.10 -7.42 2.43
CA ASP A 510 -25.03 -8.87 2.20
C ASP A 510 -25.86 -9.24 0.98
N THR A 511 -25.21 -9.62 -0.13
CA THR A 511 -25.87 -9.95 -1.40
C THR A 511 -26.25 -11.43 -1.53
N GLY A 512 -26.16 -12.22 -0.46
CA GLY A 512 -26.68 -13.59 -0.43
C GLY A 512 -25.85 -14.64 -1.16
N ASN A 513 -24.64 -14.30 -1.66
CA ASN A 513 -23.67 -15.24 -2.26
C ASN A 513 -22.27 -15.23 -1.59
N GLY A 514 -22.12 -14.53 -0.46
CA GLY A 514 -20.87 -14.34 0.30
C GLY A 514 -21.02 -13.10 1.19
N PRO A 515 -20.30 -12.98 2.31
CA PRO A 515 -20.57 -11.90 3.25
C PRO A 515 -20.09 -10.58 2.62
N SER A 516 -21.02 -9.65 2.39
CA SER A 516 -20.73 -8.25 2.06
C SER A 516 -21.30 -7.42 3.21
N ALA A 517 -20.47 -6.97 4.13
CA ALA A 517 -20.87 -6.37 5.39
C ALA A 517 -19.64 -5.71 6.03
N ILE A 518 -19.89 -4.73 6.89
CA ILE A 518 -18.90 -4.12 7.78
C ILE A 518 -19.05 -4.81 9.14
N VAL A 519 -18.09 -5.66 9.51
CA VAL A 519 -18.27 -6.62 10.62
C VAL A 519 -17.13 -6.57 11.62
N ASN A 520 -17.50 -6.59 12.92
CA ASN A 520 -16.61 -6.72 14.09
C ASN A 520 -15.55 -5.60 14.20
N GLY A 521 -15.74 -4.59 15.05
CA GLY A 521 -14.74 -3.55 15.32
C GLY A 521 -15.13 -2.72 16.54
N THR A 522 -14.26 -1.88 17.10
CA THR A 522 -14.67 -1.00 18.21
C THR A 522 -15.59 0.13 17.77
N ILE A 523 -15.59 0.45 16.49
CA ILE A 523 -16.58 1.27 15.79
C ILE A 523 -16.79 0.65 14.39
N GLY A 524 -18.02 0.59 13.88
CA GLY A 524 -18.24 0.12 12.50
C GLY A 524 -17.75 1.16 11.48
N ILE A 525 -18.49 2.25 11.34
CA ILE A 525 -18.16 3.39 10.49
C ILE A 525 -17.95 4.62 11.38
N SER A 526 -16.80 5.27 11.26
CA SER A 526 -16.48 6.51 11.98
C SER A 526 -16.28 7.65 10.99
N VAL A 527 -17.01 8.75 11.17
CA VAL A 527 -16.84 10.00 10.42
C VAL A 527 -16.49 11.12 11.39
N SER A 528 -15.31 11.71 11.22
CA SER A 528 -14.71 12.65 12.17
C SER A 528 -14.20 13.89 11.45
N GLY A 529 -14.86 15.04 11.62
CA GLY A 529 -14.52 16.28 10.94
C GLY A 529 -14.93 16.31 9.46
N GLY A 530 -14.61 17.40 8.77
CA GLY A 530 -15.00 17.62 7.37
C GLY A 530 -16.51 17.89 7.20
N GLY A 531 -17.15 17.36 6.15
CA GLY A 531 -18.59 17.54 5.95
C GLY A 531 -19.16 17.04 4.62
N ASN A 532 -20.49 16.98 4.49
CA ASN A 532 -21.18 16.44 3.30
C ASN A 532 -20.79 15.00 2.94
N ASN A 533 -20.38 14.19 3.91
CA ASN A 533 -20.07 12.78 3.69
C ASN A 533 -21.38 11.97 3.57
N VAL A 534 -21.37 10.93 2.75
CA VAL A 534 -22.55 10.07 2.48
C VAL A 534 -22.28 8.67 3.03
N ILE A 535 -23.20 8.17 3.85
CA ILE A 535 -23.18 6.85 4.47
C ILE A 535 -24.52 6.20 4.15
N ASP A 536 -24.57 5.36 3.12
CA ASP A 536 -25.85 4.88 2.59
C ASP A 536 -25.88 3.40 2.23
N TYR A 537 -26.99 2.70 2.51
CA TYR A 537 -27.15 1.28 2.15
C TYR A 537 -26.01 0.39 2.69
N ASN A 538 -25.61 0.54 3.94
CA ASN A 538 -24.62 -0.35 4.56
C ASN A 538 -25.30 -1.33 5.52
N THR A 539 -24.77 -2.55 5.60
CA THR A 539 -25.04 -3.49 6.69
C THR A 539 -23.83 -3.48 7.63
N VAL A 540 -24.03 -2.94 8.83
CA VAL A 540 -23.01 -2.81 9.87
C VAL A 540 -23.37 -3.72 11.04
N VAL A 541 -22.49 -4.68 11.35
CA VAL A 541 -22.68 -5.62 12.45
C VAL A 541 -21.54 -5.46 13.45
N ASN A 542 -21.85 -4.86 14.61
CA ASN A 542 -20.90 -4.59 15.66
C ASN A 542 -21.43 -4.97 17.05
N LEU A 543 -21.14 -6.19 17.49
CA LEU A 543 -21.69 -6.75 18.73
C LEU A 543 -20.84 -6.49 19.98
N ILE A 544 -19.81 -5.63 19.88
CA ILE A 544 -19.01 -5.21 21.03
C ILE A 544 -19.85 -4.29 21.93
N ASN A 545 -19.86 -4.56 23.25
CA ASN A 545 -20.68 -3.81 24.20
C ASN A 545 -20.22 -2.34 24.30
N GLY A 546 -21.15 -1.39 24.12
CA GLY A 546 -20.86 0.05 24.12
C GLY A 546 -20.21 0.59 22.84
N ALA A 547 -19.97 -0.26 21.84
CA ALA A 547 -19.41 0.12 20.55
C ALA A 547 -20.51 0.63 19.60
N PRO A 548 -20.31 1.77 18.92
CA PRO A 548 -21.24 2.24 17.93
C PRO A 548 -21.09 1.49 16.60
N GLY A 549 -22.22 1.28 15.92
CA GLY A 549 -22.24 0.85 14.53
C GLY A 549 -21.79 1.99 13.63
N ILE A 550 -22.49 3.13 13.68
CA ILE A 550 -22.10 4.36 12.99
C ILE A 550 -21.83 5.46 14.02
N GLN A 551 -20.70 6.17 13.85
CA GLN A 551 -20.35 7.35 14.64
C GLN A 551 -20.16 8.56 13.72
N LEU A 552 -20.88 9.63 14.00
CA LEU A 552 -20.78 10.92 13.32
C LEU A 552 -20.30 11.99 14.30
N MET A 553 -19.18 12.63 13.98
CA MET A 553 -18.53 13.59 14.86
C MET A 553 -18.01 14.81 14.09
N GLY A 554 -18.59 15.98 14.37
CA GLY A 554 -18.15 17.25 13.78
C GLY A 554 -18.17 17.33 12.25
N SER A 555 -19.02 16.54 11.58
CA SER A 555 -19.14 16.45 10.11
C SER A 555 -20.54 16.91 9.66
N PRO A 556 -20.80 18.24 9.62
CA PRO A 556 -22.09 18.79 9.19
C PRO A 556 -22.45 18.41 7.75
N GLY A 557 -23.75 18.42 7.44
CA GLY A 557 -24.25 18.09 6.11
C GLY A 557 -24.13 16.61 5.72
N ALA A 558 -23.75 15.74 6.65
CA ALA A 558 -23.63 14.31 6.36
C ALA A 558 -24.99 13.65 6.10
N MET A 559 -25.05 12.73 5.15
CA MET A 559 -26.22 11.91 4.84
C MET A 559 -25.99 10.51 5.40
N ILE A 560 -26.84 10.08 6.33
CA ILE A 560 -26.84 8.72 6.90
C ILE A 560 -28.20 8.12 6.55
N SER A 561 -28.27 7.32 5.49
CA SER A 561 -29.55 6.86 4.96
C SER A 561 -29.62 5.38 4.62
N CYS A 562 -30.75 4.74 4.91
CA CYS A 562 -31.00 3.36 4.46
C CYS A 562 -29.96 2.34 4.92
N ASN A 563 -29.29 2.59 6.05
CA ASN A 563 -28.35 1.66 6.65
C ASN A 563 -29.06 0.71 7.61
N GLU A 564 -28.57 -0.52 7.70
CA GLU A 564 -28.89 -1.45 8.78
C GLU A 564 -27.69 -1.53 9.71
N SER A 565 -27.85 -1.05 10.94
CA SER A 565 -26.79 -1.05 11.95
C SER A 565 -27.22 -1.86 13.17
N SER A 566 -26.67 -3.05 13.29
CA SER A 566 -26.84 -3.93 14.45
C SER A 566 -25.66 -3.75 15.40
N ALA A 567 -25.84 -2.90 16.42
CA ALA A 567 -24.79 -2.56 17.37
C ALA A 567 -25.33 -2.16 18.75
N SER A 568 -24.47 -2.16 19.77
CA SER A 568 -24.86 -1.67 21.11
C SER A 568 -25.36 -0.23 21.05
N GLU A 569 -24.73 0.58 20.20
CA GLU A 569 -25.25 1.88 19.80
C GLU A 569 -25.39 1.93 18.28
N GLY A 570 -26.61 1.99 17.73
CA GLY A 570 -26.82 1.97 16.28
C GLY A 570 -26.19 3.19 15.61
N LEU A 571 -26.53 4.38 16.12
CA LEU A 571 -25.92 5.65 15.73
C LEU A 571 -25.51 6.47 16.95
N ARG A 572 -24.26 6.94 16.95
CA ARG A 572 -23.73 7.92 17.90
C ARG A 572 -23.41 9.24 17.19
N VAL A 573 -23.98 10.34 17.69
CA VAL A 573 -23.74 11.71 17.19
C VAL A 573 -23.02 12.53 18.27
N ILE A 574 -21.86 13.10 17.93
CA ILE A 574 -21.03 13.90 18.84
C ILE A 574 -20.70 15.24 18.18
N ASN A 575 -20.65 16.32 18.97
CA ASN A 575 -20.41 17.69 18.51
C ASN A 575 -21.49 18.18 17.52
N ASN A 576 -21.23 19.31 16.86
CA ASN A 576 -22.15 19.91 15.90
C ASN A 576 -22.06 19.23 14.52
N ASN A 577 -23.14 18.56 14.13
CA ASN A 577 -23.33 17.95 12.81
C ASN A 577 -24.62 18.49 12.14
N ASN A 578 -24.92 19.76 12.36
CA ASN A 578 -26.12 20.37 11.80
C ASN A 578 -26.20 20.20 10.28
N ALA A 579 -27.44 20.22 9.78
CA ALA A 579 -27.79 19.97 8.39
C ALA A 579 -27.54 18.53 7.91
N SER A 580 -27.33 17.59 8.83
CA SER A 580 -27.28 16.17 8.50
C SER A 580 -28.67 15.59 8.27
N ASP A 581 -28.76 14.66 7.32
CA ASP A 581 -29.96 13.88 7.03
C ASP A 581 -29.79 12.47 7.58
N ILE A 582 -30.63 12.08 8.55
CA ILE A 582 -30.64 10.73 9.11
C ILE A 582 -31.98 10.10 8.78
N SER A 583 -32.05 9.31 7.70
CA SER A 583 -33.32 8.82 7.12
C SER A 583 -33.35 7.32 6.78
N GLY A 584 -34.49 6.67 7.06
CA GLY A 584 -34.75 5.29 6.65
C GLY A 584 -33.78 4.25 7.18
N ASN A 585 -33.04 4.56 8.25
CA ASN A 585 -32.10 3.61 8.84
C ASN A 585 -32.82 2.63 9.77
N ILE A 586 -32.24 1.44 9.92
CA ILE A 586 -32.67 0.41 10.86
C ILE A 586 -31.58 0.27 11.93
N PHE A 587 -31.90 0.67 13.16
CA PHE A 587 -30.99 0.57 14.30
C PHE A 587 -31.45 -0.53 15.24
N THR A 588 -30.65 -1.59 15.38
CA THR A 588 -30.94 -2.72 16.27
C THR A 588 -29.78 -2.98 17.24
N GLY A 589 -30.06 -3.61 18.38
CA GLY A 589 -29.06 -4.04 19.35
C GLY A 589 -29.50 -3.94 20.81
N ASN A 590 -28.58 -4.26 21.73
CA ASN A 590 -28.86 -4.41 23.16
C ASN A 590 -28.65 -3.15 24.02
N GLY A 591 -28.32 -2.00 23.40
CA GLY A 591 -28.09 -0.73 24.08
C GLY A 591 -28.96 0.40 23.53
N TYR A 592 -28.44 1.62 23.52
CA TYR A 592 -29.16 2.76 22.94
C TYR A 592 -29.00 2.74 21.42
N ASN A 593 -30.02 2.29 20.69
CA ASN A 593 -30.06 2.36 19.22
C ASN A 593 -29.68 3.76 18.70
N LEU A 594 -30.08 4.84 19.40
CA LEU A 594 -29.73 6.23 19.06
C LEU A 594 -29.14 6.98 20.24
N LYS A 595 -27.99 7.62 20.04
CA LYS A 595 -27.31 8.38 21.10
C LYS A 595 -26.72 9.71 20.61
N TYR A 596 -27.09 10.79 21.27
CA TYR A 596 -26.58 12.14 21.01
C TYR A 596 -25.81 12.64 22.21
N GLY A 597 -24.52 12.89 22.02
CA GLY A 597 -23.56 13.19 23.08
C GLY A 597 -23.26 12.00 23.99
N THR A 598 -22.46 12.26 25.02
CA THR A 598 -22.07 11.32 26.07
C THR A 598 -22.14 12.01 27.44
N ALA A 599 -21.89 11.26 28.52
CA ALA A 599 -21.88 11.83 29.87
C ALA A 599 -20.77 12.88 30.08
N LEU A 600 -19.74 12.84 29.23
CA LEU A 600 -18.56 13.71 29.29
C LEU A 600 -18.51 14.72 28.13
N ASN A 601 -19.28 14.49 27.07
CA ASN A 601 -19.52 15.45 26.00
C ASN A 601 -21.02 15.64 25.76
N THR A 602 -21.63 16.64 26.38
CA THR A 602 -23.08 16.84 26.26
C THR A 602 -23.50 17.37 24.88
N LEU A 603 -22.56 17.82 24.06
CA LEU A 603 -22.84 18.40 22.75
C LEU A 603 -22.96 17.30 21.69
N GLY A 604 -24.13 17.25 21.07
CA GLY A 604 -24.42 16.41 19.92
C GLY A 604 -25.63 16.97 19.20
N THR A 605 -25.47 17.44 17.97
CA THR A 605 -26.59 17.94 17.16
C THR A 605 -26.53 17.45 15.72
N SER A 606 -27.69 17.28 15.09
CA SER A 606 -27.83 16.87 13.68
C SER A 606 -28.66 17.84 12.83
N GLY A 607 -29.40 18.75 13.45
CA GLY A 607 -30.49 19.48 12.79
C GLY A 607 -31.83 18.76 12.98
N ILE A 608 -32.94 19.46 12.68
CA ILE A 608 -34.29 18.88 12.79
C ILE A 608 -34.48 17.79 11.73
N GLN A 609 -34.98 16.65 12.16
CA GLN A 609 -35.21 15.44 11.37
C GLN A 609 -36.71 15.29 11.11
N MET A 610 -37.19 15.82 9.97
CA MET A 610 -38.61 15.76 9.58
C MET A 610 -38.91 14.59 8.66
N TYR A 611 -39.88 13.76 9.05
CA TYR A 611 -40.44 12.61 8.35
C TYR A 611 -39.37 11.68 7.79
N LYS A 612 -38.53 11.17 8.69
CA LYS A 612 -37.32 10.44 8.34
C LYS A 612 -37.49 8.94 8.41
N ASP A 613 -38.56 8.44 9.05
CA ASP A 613 -38.96 7.03 9.09
C ASP A 613 -37.82 6.07 9.49
N ASN A 614 -36.99 6.46 10.47
CA ASN A 614 -35.99 5.56 11.05
C ASN A 614 -36.67 4.50 11.93
N ILE A 615 -36.14 3.28 11.92
CA ILE A 615 -36.64 2.14 12.67
C ILE A 615 -35.72 1.84 13.85
N PHE A 616 -36.31 1.63 15.02
CA PHE A 616 -35.65 1.28 16.27
C PHE A 616 -36.25 -0.01 16.83
N ASP A 617 -35.49 -0.70 17.68
CA ASP A 617 -36.01 -1.83 18.44
C ASP A 617 -37.14 -1.39 19.39
N ALA A 618 -37.99 -2.34 19.77
CA ALA A 618 -39.01 -2.12 20.80
C ALA A 618 -38.35 -1.64 22.11
N SER A 619 -38.95 -0.65 22.78
CA SER A 619 -38.31 0.06 23.89
C SER A 619 -39.31 0.38 25.00
N SER A 620 -38.90 0.35 26.27
CA SER A 620 -39.79 0.70 27.38
C SER A 620 -39.31 1.93 28.12
N SER A 621 -40.13 2.51 28.99
CA SER A 621 -39.69 3.57 29.89
C SER A 621 -38.55 3.13 30.82
N SER A 622 -38.46 1.83 31.12
CA SER A 622 -37.37 1.24 31.93
C SER A 622 -36.12 0.91 31.10
N PHE A 623 -36.29 0.71 29.80
CA PHE A 623 -35.24 0.38 28.84
C PHE A 623 -35.43 1.23 27.56
N PRO A 624 -35.11 2.53 27.62
CA PRO A 624 -35.23 3.42 26.47
C PRO A 624 -34.13 3.12 25.45
N ASN A 625 -34.46 3.20 24.16
CA ASN A 625 -33.52 2.93 23.06
C ASN A 625 -32.91 4.20 22.47
N ALA A 626 -33.35 5.38 22.91
CA ALA A 626 -32.76 6.65 22.51
C ALA A 626 -32.30 7.48 23.71
N ARG A 627 -31.16 8.17 23.59
CA ARG A 627 -30.66 9.07 24.65
C ARG A 627 -29.96 10.31 24.09
N HIS A 628 -30.34 11.47 24.62
CA HIS A 628 -29.70 12.75 24.36
C HIS A 628 -29.09 13.30 25.66
N PHE A 629 -27.80 13.63 25.63
CA PHE A 629 -27.08 14.19 26.79
C PHE A 629 -27.09 15.71 26.84
N GLY A 630 -27.44 16.35 25.73
CA GLY A 630 -27.44 17.80 25.57
C GLY A 630 -28.52 18.57 26.30
N SER A 631 -28.36 19.89 26.27
CA SER A 631 -29.32 20.87 26.80
C SER A 631 -30.65 20.86 26.02
N ILE A 632 -31.69 21.51 26.56
CA ILE A 632 -32.99 21.60 25.85
C ILE A 632 -32.85 22.28 24.48
N GLY A 633 -31.91 23.22 24.33
CA GLY A 633 -31.61 23.86 23.05
C GLY A 633 -31.02 22.88 22.03
N GLU A 634 -30.05 22.07 22.45
CA GLU A 634 -29.43 21.04 21.59
C GLU A 634 -30.44 19.95 21.19
N ILE A 635 -31.31 19.55 22.12
CA ILE A 635 -32.39 18.59 21.85
C ILE A 635 -33.36 19.14 20.80
N ASN A 636 -33.78 20.40 20.94
CA ASN A 636 -34.65 21.05 19.96
C ASN A 636 -34.00 21.17 18.58
N ASN A 637 -32.69 21.37 18.54
CA ASN A 637 -31.90 21.43 17.30
C ASN A 637 -31.62 20.03 16.70
N SER A 638 -32.12 18.95 17.31
CA SER A 638 -31.96 17.57 16.84
C SER A 638 -33.28 16.80 16.89
N LYS A 639 -34.39 17.52 16.82
CA LYS A 639 -35.74 16.99 17.03
C LYS A 639 -36.16 16.08 15.88
N TYR A 640 -36.72 14.92 16.21
CA TYR A 640 -37.37 14.02 15.27
C TYR A 640 -38.88 14.31 15.21
N ILE A 641 -39.38 14.59 14.01
CA ILE A 641 -40.80 14.89 13.74
C ILE A 641 -41.29 13.83 12.76
N GLU A 642 -42.09 12.87 13.23
CA GLU A 642 -42.59 11.78 12.41
C GLU A 642 -44.04 12.01 11.97
N SER A 643 -44.44 11.38 10.86
CA SER A 643 -45.83 11.36 10.40
C SER A 643 -46.69 10.54 11.37
N ASP A 644 -47.99 10.80 11.47
CA ASP A 644 -48.91 10.00 12.27
C ASP A 644 -49.08 8.57 11.74
N TYR A 645 -48.74 8.34 10.46
CA TYR A 645 -48.69 7.03 9.83
C TYR A 645 -47.50 6.86 8.90
N VAL A 646 -46.68 5.83 9.13
CA VAL A 646 -45.68 5.35 8.16
C VAL A 646 -46.27 4.14 7.42
N GLY A 647 -46.64 4.35 6.15
CA GLY A 647 -47.42 3.37 5.38
C GLY A 647 -48.80 3.15 6.02
N SER A 648 -49.04 1.93 6.54
CA SER A 648 -50.25 1.59 7.29
C SER A 648 -50.03 1.47 8.81
N ILE A 649 -48.82 1.78 9.29
CA ILE A 649 -48.43 1.61 10.70
C ILE A 649 -48.63 2.95 11.42
N PRO A 650 -49.46 3.02 12.47
CA PRO A 650 -49.60 4.23 13.28
C PRO A 650 -48.31 4.49 14.07
N VAL A 651 -47.85 5.73 14.10
CA VAL A 651 -46.68 6.14 14.88
C VAL A 651 -47.09 6.48 16.31
N ILE A 652 -46.69 5.62 17.25
CA ILE A 652 -46.98 5.74 18.69
C ILE A 652 -45.70 5.54 19.50
N GLN A 653 -45.60 6.16 20.67
CA GLN A 653 -44.47 5.94 21.58
C GLN A 653 -44.31 4.45 21.93
N ASN A 654 -43.08 3.92 21.96
CA ASN A 654 -42.71 2.49 21.98
C ASN A 654 -42.94 1.75 20.64
N GLY A 655 -43.43 2.43 19.60
CA GLY A 655 -43.46 1.90 18.25
C GLY A 655 -42.08 1.90 17.60
N PRO A 656 -41.92 1.19 16.47
CA PRO A 656 -40.64 1.10 15.75
C PRO A 656 -40.14 2.45 15.23
N TYR A 657 -41.03 3.41 14.95
CA TYR A 657 -40.68 4.75 14.46
C TYR A 657 -40.62 5.80 15.57
N PHE A 658 -41.00 5.45 16.80
CA PHE A 658 -41.06 6.38 17.93
C PHE A 658 -40.65 5.65 19.22
N PRO A 659 -39.33 5.56 19.50
CA PRO A 659 -38.80 4.85 20.66
C PRO A 659 -39.05 5.62 21.96
N ASN A 660 -38.92 4.93 23.09
CA ASN A 660 -38.72 5.58 24.38
C ASN A 660 -37.33 6.23 24.42
N PHE A 661 -37.27 7.47 24.90
CA PHE A 661 -36.08 8.30 24.87
C PHE A 661 -35.79 8.99 26.21
N LEU A 662 -34.54 9.38 26.43
CA LEU A 662 -34.11 10.18 27.58
C LEU A 662 -33.50 11.53 27.14
N PRO A 663 -33.79 12.64 27.85
CA PRO A 663 -34.74 12.75 28.97
C PRO A 663 -36.21 12.77 28.51
N LEU A 664 -37.12 12.16 29.28
CA LEU A 664 -38.52 11.90 28.88
C LEU A 664 -39.36 13.16 28.58
N ASN A 665 -39.03 14.32 29.15
CA ASN A 665 -39.83 15.55 29.06
C ASN A 665 -39.27 16.57 28.06
N SER A 666 -38.33 16.19 27.18
CA SER A 666 -37.67 17.15 26.30
C SER A 666 -38.38 17.45 24.98
N GLY A 667 -39.40 16.66 24.61
CA GLY A 667 -40.05 16.80 23.31
C GLY A 667 -39.14 16.44 22.12
N TRP A 668 -38.08 15.67 22.35
CA TRP A 668 -37.10 15.28 21.33
C TRP A 668 -37.73 14.55 20.13
N PHE A 669 -38.79 13.78 20.38
CA PHE A 669 -39.62 13.16 19.36
C PHE A 669 -41.04 13.75 19.41
N SER A 670 -41.62 14.01 18.24
CA SER A 670 -43.03 14.43 18.11
C SER A 670 -43.68 13.86 16.86
N VAL A 671 -45.01 13.91 16.81
CA VAL A 671 -45.81 13.43 15.68
C VAL A 671 -46.62 14.59 15.09
N GLU A 672 -46.66 14.67 13.76
CA GLU A 672 -47.51 15.59 13.00
C GLU A 672 -48.46 14.83 12.07
N ARG A 673 -49.64 15.39 11.79
CA ARG A 673 -50.63 14.74 10.90
C ARG A 673 -50.24 14.90 9.44
N ASP A 674 -50.51 13.86 8.66
CA ASP A 674 -50.37 13.86 7.20
C ASP A 674 -48.94 14.20 6.72
N GLY A 675 -47.93 13.79 7.50
CA GLY A 675 -46.52 13.95 7.17
C GLY A 675 -46.09 13.09 5.97
N LYS A 676 -45.03 13.51 5.27
CA LYS A 676 -44.55 12.81 4.06
C LYS A 676 -43.64 11.64 4.42
N ASN A 677 -44.10 10.41 4.24
CA ASN A 677 -43.29 9.21 4.46
C ASN A 677 -42.04 9.16 3.55
N PHE A 678 -40.90 8.85 4.16
CA PHE A 678 -39.63 8.57 3.50
C PHE A 678 -39.64 7.17 2.90
N LYS A 679 -38.92 7.01 1.78
CA LYS A 679 -38.68 5.71 1.14
C LYS A 679 -37.25 5.66 0.65
N CYS A 680 -36.56 4.58 0.97
CA CYS A 680 -35.29 4.25 0.33
C CYS A 680 -35.53 4.09 -1.18
N GLY A 681 -34.87 4.93 -1.98
CA GLY A 681 -34.93 4.92 -3.44
C GLY A 681 -33.91 3.97 -4.06
N PRO A 682 -33.98 3.69 -5.38
CA PRO A 682 -33.00 2.84 -6.06
C PRO A 682 -31.70 3.55 -6.50
N GLU A 683 -31.48 4.86 -6.31
CA GLU A 683 -30.24 5.48 -6.82
C GLU A 683 -29.79 6.78 -6.14
N LEU A 684 -28.45 6.91 -6.15
CA LEU A 684 -27.54 8.01 -5.84
C LEU A 684 -28.16 9.41 -5.78
N ILE A 685 -28.15 9.98 -4.58
CA ILE A 685 -28.08 11.43 -4.47
C ILE A 685 -26.66 11.83 -4.86
N GLU A 686 -26.49 12.53 -5.99
CA GLU A 686 -25.21 13.13 -6.30
C GLU A 686 -24.81 14.09 -5.15
N PRO A 687 -23.54 14.08 -4.70
CA PRO A 687 -23.05 14.95 -3.61
C PRO A 687 -23.31 16.45 -3.80
N GLY A 688 -23.75 16.87 -4.99
CA GLY A 688 -24.05 18.24 -5.38
C GLY A 688 -25.51 18.68 -5.27
N ASP A 689 -26.47 17.82 -4.90
CA ASP A 689 -27.88 18.21 -5.03
C ASP A 689 -28.28 19.37 -4.09
N SER A 690 -28.65 20.48 -4.71
CA SER A 690 -29.21 21.72 -4.16
C SER A 690 -30.37 21.52 -3.16
N THR A 691 -31.05 20.38 -3.20
CA THR A 691 -32.10 19.99 -2.27
C THR A 691 -31.61 19.81 -0.83
N HIS A 692 -30.42 19.24 -0.62
CA HIS A 692 -29.78 19.04 0.69
C HIS A 692 -29.47 20.38 1.36
N PHE A 693 -28.95 21.29 0.54
CA PHE A 693 -28.65 22.65 0.95
C PHE A 693 -29.90 23.44 1.34
N ARG A 694 -31.02 23.20 0.65
CA ARG A 694 -32.31 23.83 0.96
C ARG A 694 -32.90 23.34 2.28
N MET A 695 -32.64 22.09 2.70
CA MET A 695 -33.06 21.58 4.02
C MET A 695 -32.17 22.09 5.16
N ALA A 696 -30.88 22.31 4.90
CA ALA A 696 -29.97 23.03 5.81
C ALA A 696 -30.41 24.49 6.05
N ASN A 697 -30.95 25.12 5.00
CA ASN A 697 -31.39 26.51 4.95
C ASN A 697 -32.55 26.82 5.92
N GLU A 698 -33.50 25.89 6.08
CA GLU A 698 -34.71 26.08 6.91
C GLU A 698 -34.41 26.10 8.43
N ASN A 699 -33.25 25.60 8.85
CA ASN A 699 -32.89 25.44 10.27
C ASN A 699 -31.88 26.50 10.78
N ILE A 700 -31.32 27.34 9.91
CA ILE A 700 -30.24 28.28 10.27
C ILE A 700 -30.72 29.43 11.18
N GLY A 701 -32.00 29.82 11.08
CA GLY A 701 -32.60 30.87 11.93
C GLY A 701 -32.74 30.48 13.41
N LEU A 702 -32.72 29.18 13.73
CA LEU A 702 -32.81 28.70 15.13
C LEU A 702 -31.48 28.80 15.89
N LEU A 703 -30.35 28.85 15.18
CA LEU A 703 -29.03 29.09 15.76
C LEU A 703 -28.86 30.56 16.19
N ASN A 704 -29.58 31.48 15.53
CA ASN A 704 -29.31 32.91 15.48
C ASN A 704 -29.27 33.61 16.85
N ASN A 705 -30.35 33.56 17.64
CA ASN A 705 -30.51 34.54 18.72
C ASN A 705 -29.64 34.31 19.97
N ASN A 706 -28.97 33.16 20.11
CA ASN A 706 -28.29 32.79 21.36
C ASN A 706 -26.93 32.08 21.18
N ILE A 707 -26.29 32.07 19.99
CA ILE A 707 -25.01 31.34 19.80
C ILE A 707 -23.96 31.70 20.88
N GLY A 708 -23.74 32.98 21.18
CA GLY A 708 -22.80 33.43 22.21
C GLY A 708 -23.34 33.34 23.66
N LEU A 709 -24.61 32.98 23.83
CA LEU A 709 -25.25 32.76 25.14
C LEU A 709 -25.36 31.27 25.48
N VAL A 710 -25.30 30.39 24.47
CA VAL A 710 -25.47 28.94 24.57
C VAL A 710 -24.12 28.23 24.59
N TYR A 711 -23.15 28.73 23.84
CA TYR A 711 -21.84 28.09 23.68
C TYR A 711 -20.73 28.88 24.39
N ASN A 712 -19.69 28.20 24.87
CA ASN A 712 -18.47 28.87 25.29
C ASN A 712 -17.70 29.46 24.08
N ALA A 713 -16.71 30.31 24.34
CA ALA A 713 -15.98 31.01 23.28
C ALA A 713 -15.34 30.08 22.22
N GLU A 714 -14.91 28.88 22.61
CA GLU A 714 -14.30 27.90 21.69
C GLU A 714 -15.36 27.30 20.74
N VAL A 715 -16.47 26.82 21.31
CA VAL A 715 -17.57 26.22 20.54
C VAL A 715 -18.33 27.27 19.72
N GLU A 716 -18.45 28.50 20.24
CA GLU A 716 -18.99 29.65 19.52
C GLU A 716 -18.17 29.96 18.27
N PHE A 717 -16.84 29.95 18.38
CA PHE A 717 -15.95 30.20 17.25
C PHE A 717 -16.17 29.19 16.12
N ASP A 718 -16.08 27.89 16.44
CA ASP A 718 -16.23 26.81 15.45
C ASP A 718 -17.62 26.83 14.81
N THR A 719 -18.65 27.12 15.61
CA THR A 719 -20.02 27.26 15.13
C THR A 719 -20.20 28.46 14.18
N LYS A 720 -19.61 29.63 14.50
CA LYS A 720 -19.67 30.82 13.63
C LYS A 720 -18.87 30.65 12.35
N LEU A 721 -17.73 29.96 12.39
CA LEU A 721 -16.95 29.64 11.20
C LEU A 721 -17.74 28.74 10.24
N LYS A 722 -18.36 27.68 10.76
CA LYS A 722 -19.25 26.79 9.99
C LYS A 722 -20.50 27.51 9.47
N LEU A 723 -21.08 28.40 10.28
CA LEU A 723 -22.19 29.26 9.86
C LEU A 723 -21.77 30.15 8.68
N MET A 724 -20.61 30.79 8.75
CA MET A 724 -20.08 31.65 7.69
C MET A 724 -19.89 30.88 6.37
N ARG A 725 -19.43 29.62 6.41
CA ARG A 725 -19.37 28.77 5.21
C ARG A 725 -20.73 28.53 4.60
N SER A 726 -21.73 28.21 5.42
CA SER A 726 -23.11 27.99 4.96
C SER A 726 -23.71 29.26 4.35
N LEU A 727 -23.53 30.41 4.99
CA LEU A 727 -24.02 31.71 4.52
C LEU A 727 -23.36 32.12 3.20
N ARG A 728 -22.04 31.93 3.07
CA ARG A 728 -21.34 32.20 1.81
C ARG A 728 -21.88 31.34 0.67
N ARG A 729 -22.11 30.04 0.90
CA ARG A 729 -22.70 29.17 -0.10
C ARG A 729 -24.12 29.60 -0.47
N LEU A 730 -24.92 30.11 0.48
CA LEU A 730 -26.26 30.64 0.21
C LEU A 730 -26.20 31.90 -0.66
N ASN A 731 -25.21 32.76 -0.40
CA ASN A 731 -24.92 33.93 -1.22
C ASN A 731 -24.50 33.55 -2.64
N GLU A 732 -23.65 32.54 -2.79
CA GLU A 732 -23.20 32.02 -4.11
C GLU A 732 -24.37 31.50 -4.96
N ILE A 733 -25.37 30.84 -4.35
CA ILE A 733 -26.55 30.32 -5.08
C ILE A 733 -27.75 31.29 -5.13
N GLY A 734 -27.64 32.45 -4.48
CA GLY A 734 -28.68 33.50 -4.50
C GLY A 734 -29.95 33.20 -3.70
N VAL A 735 -29.86 32.39 -2.63
CA VAL A 735 -31.03 31.94 -1.83
C VAL A 735 -30.85 32.32 -0.37
N MET A 736 -30.85 33.61 -0.05
CA MET A 736 -30.79 34.11 1.34
C MET A 736 -32.08 34.82 1.76
N THR A 737 -32.51 34.59 3.01
CA THR A 737 -33.47 35.44 3.71
C THR A 737 -32.80 36.73 4.19
N ASP A 738 -33.58 37.77 4.51
CA ASP A 738 -33.06 39.04 5.02
C ASP A 738 -32.17 38.85 6.27
N GLU A 739 -32.56 37.93 7.16
CA GLU A 739 -31.84 37.57 8.38
C GLU A 739 -30.50 36.88 8.07
N GLN A 740 -30.47 36.01 7.05
CA GLN A 740 -29.23 35.34 6.62
C GLN A 740 -28.27 36.31 5.93
N GLN A 741 -28.79 37.23 5.11
CA GLN A 741 -27.98 38.28 4.49
C GLN A 741 -27.34 39.19 5.54
N GLN A 742 -28.09 39.58 6.58
CA GLN A 742 -27.55 40.38 7.68
C GLN A 742 -26.35 39.68 8.35
N TRP A 743 -26.47 38.39 8.68
CA TRP A 743 -25.36 37.64 9.26
C TRP A 743 -24.16 37.49 8.33
N TYR A 744 -24.42 37.27 7.05
CA TYR A 744 -23.36 37.22 6.05
C TYR A 744 -22.56 38.53 6.06
N ASP A 745 -23.24 39.67 6.06
CA ASP A 745 -22.61 40.99 6.10
C ASP A 745 -21.85 41.22 7.42
N GLU A 746 -22.43 40.81 8.55
CA GLU A 746 -21.82 40.93 9.89
C GLU A 746 -20.54 40.08 10.03
N LEU A 747 -20.52 38.85 9.52
CA LEU A 747 -19.37 37.94 9.67
C LEU A 747 -18.30 38.17 8.59
N SER A 748 -18.67 38.62 7.39
CA SER A 748 -17.75 38.80 6.25
C SER A 748 -16.56 39.72 6.54
N GLY A 749 -16.77 40.77 7.34
CA GLY A 749 -15.73 41.74 7.70
C GLY A 749 -14.84 41.34 8.89
N THR A 750 -15.08 40.17 9.48
CA THR A 750 -14.38 39.69 10.69
C THR A 750 -13.35 38.62 10.34
N LEU A 751 -12.65 38.10 11.36
CA LEU A 751 -11.73 36.97 11.20
C LEU A 751 -12.42 35.74 10.56
N PHE A 752 -13.72 35.53 10.77
CA PHE A 752 -14.46 34.41 10.18
C PHE A 752 -14.49 34.55 8.66
N GLY A 753 -14.88 35.71 8.14
CA GLY A 753 -14.81 36.02 6.72
C GLY A 753 -13.39 35.94 6.15
N GLN A 754 -12.36 36.33 6.93
CA GLN A 754 -10.96 36.23 6.50
C GLN A 754 -10.51 34.78 6.31
N PHE A 755 -10.75 33.88 7.27
CA PHE A 755 -10.45 32.45 7.10
C PHE A 755 -11.19 31.86 5.89
N ILE A 756 -12.48 32.18 5.76
CA ILE A 756 -13.33 31.72 4.66
C ILE A 756 -12.85 32.26 3.29
N ASN A 757 -12.30 33.46 3.22
CA ASN A 757 -11.68 34.00 2.01
C ASN A 757 -10.40 33.23 1.65
N ILE A 758 -9.54 32.93 2.62
CA ILE A 758 -8.32 32.15 2.39
C ILE A 758 -8.64 30.75 1.87
N GLU A 759 -9.63 30.08 2.47
CA GLU A 759 -10.11 28.78 1.99
C GLU A 759 -10.56 28.85 0.52
N ASN A 760 -11.22 29.94 0.14
CA ASN A 760 -11.66 30.15 -1.24
C ASN A 760 -10.53 30.41 -2.20
N LEU A 761 -9.57 31.28 -1.86
CA LEU A 761 -8.39 31.48 -2.70
C LEU A 761 -7.62 30.17 -2.87
N ASN A 762 -7.50 29.39 -1.79
CA ASN A 762 -6.85 28.09 -1.83
C ASN A 762 -7.61 27.10 -2.74
N LEU A 763 -8.94 27.03 -2.62
CA LEU A 763 -9.80 26.23 -3.50
C LEU A 763 -9.65 26.64 -4.97
N GLN A 764 -9.73 27.93 -5.28
CA GLN A 764 -9.58 28.46 -6.64
C GLN A 764 -8.23 28.14 -7.26
N ALA A 765 -7.14 28.36 -6.53
CA ALA A 765 -5.79 28.10 -7.03
C ALA A 765 -5.45 26.61 -7.15
N SER A 766 -6.18 25.77 -6.42
CA SER A 766 -5.98 24.32 -6.50
C SER A 766 -6.84 23.69 -7.58
N SER A 767 -7.94 24.33 -8.00
CA SER A 767 -8.90 23.80 -8.97
C SER A 767 -8.38 23.90 -10.41
N PHE A 768 -8.75 22.94 -11.27
CA PHE A 768 -8.48 23.05 -12.71
C PHE A 768 -9.42 24.05 -13.36
N THR A 769 -8.93 24.72 -14.41
CA THR A 769 -9.82 25.45 -15.33
C THR A 769 -10.76 24.48 -16.05
N GLU A 770 -11.88 24.96 -16.57
CA GLU A 770 -12.81 24.14 -17.36
C GLU A 770 -12.10 23.45 -18.54
N ASP A 771 -11.19 24.16 -19.22
CA ASP A 771 -10.38 23.62 -20.31
C ASP A 771 -9.41 22.52 -19.84
N GLN A 772 -8.74 22.73 -18.70
CA GLN A 772 -7.86 21.73 -18.10
C GLN A 772 -8.65 20.49 -17.68
N GLN A 773 -9.81 20.66 -17.04
CA GLN A 773 -10.67 19.56 -16.61
C GLN A 773 -11.22 18.76 -17.80
N ALA A 774 -11.70 19.44 -18.85
CA ALA A 774 -12.15 18.79 -20.08
C ALA A 774 -11.01 18.05 -20.77
N GLY A 775 -9.81 18.64 -20.79
CA GLY A 775 -8.60 18.00 -21.30
C GLY A 775 -8.21 16.75 -20.50
N LEU A 776 -8.20 16.82 -19.17
CA LEU A 776 -7.92 15.67 -18.30
C LEU A 776 -8.91 14.53 -18.53
N ASN A 777 -10.22 14.83 -18.56
CA ASN A 777 -11.25 13.81 -18.81
C ASN A 777 -11.07 13.15 -20.18
N SER A 778 -10.79 13.93 -21.23
CA SER A 778 -10.54 13.38 -22.57
C SER A 778 -9.28 12.52 -22.63
N LEU A 779 -8.22 12.89 -21.90
CA LEU A 779 -6.98 12.12 -21.84
C LEU A 779 -7.18 10.83 -21.04
N GLU A 780 -8.00 10.85 -19.99
CA GLU A 780 -8.35 9.67 -19.20
C GLU A 780 -9.09 8.61 -20.03
N ASP A 781 -10.07 9.03 -20.85
CA ASP A 781 -10.75 8.14 -21.79
C ASP A 781 -9.77 7.54 -22.81
N LEU A 782 -8.85 8.34 -23.34
CA LEU A 782 -7.81 7.87 -24.27
C LEU A 782 -6.79 6.93 -23.60
N ILE A 783 -6.39 7.20 -22.36
CA ILE A 783 -5.52 6.30 -21.58
C ILE A 783 -6.21 4.96 -21.42
N LYS A 784 -7.49 4.95 -21.04
CA LYS A 784 -8.27 3.73 -20.87
C LYS A 784 -8.37 2.94 -22.18
N GLU A 785 -8.79 3.60 -23.27
CA GLU A 785 -8.90 2.98 -24.60
C GLU A 785 -7.57 2.37 -25.06
N LYS A 786 -6.50 3.18 -25.05
CA LYS A 786 -5.17 2.75 -25.52
C LYS A 786 -4.56 1.69 -24.61
N SER A 787 -4.77 1.78 -23.29
CA SER A 787 -4.32 0.79 -22.31
C SER A 787 -4.97 -0.58 -22.55
N THR A 788 -6.28 -0.61 -22.82
CA THR A 788 -7.01 -1.84 -23.16
C THR A 788 -6.51 -2.46 -24.46
N LEU A 789 -6.40 -1.66 -25.53
CA LEU A 789 -5.89 -2.14 -26.82
C LEU A 789 -4.47 -2.70 -26.70
N LEU A 790 -3.60 -2.06 -25.91
CA LEU A 790 -2.24 -2.52 -25.69
C LEU A 790 -2.19 -3.87 -24.95
N SER A 791 -3.07 -4.10 -23.97
CA SER A 791 -3.14 -5.37 -23.24
C SER A 791 -3.67 -6.55 -24.06
N GLU A 792 -4.34 -6.30 -25.19
CA GLU A 792 -4.86 -7.35 -26.08
C GLU A 792 -3.79 -7.90 -27.04
N ILE A 793 -2.65 -7.22 -27.17
CA ILE A 793 -1.59 -7.63 -28.10
C ILE A 793 -0.63 -8.60 -27.39
N THR A 794 -0.65 -9.85 -27.83
CA THR A 794 0.37 -10.85 -27.48
C THR A 794 1.33 -11.00 -28.67
N TRP A 795 2.61 -10.71 -28.47
CA TRP A 795 3.61 -10.72 -29.55
C TRP A 795 4.83 -11.61 -29.26
N VAL A 796 4.89 -12.19 -28.06
CA VAL A 796 5.85 -13.24 -27.71
C VAL A 796 5.05 -14.50 -27.42
N ASN A 797 5.30 -15.56 -28.19
CA ASN A 797 4.73 -16.88 -27.95
C ASN A 797 5.85 -17.81 -27.51
N TYR A 798 5.64 -18.51 -26.40
CA TYR A 798 6.54 -19.58 -26.01
C TYR A 798 6.17 -20.86 -26.74
N ASN A 799 7.12 -21.45 -27.45
CA ASN A 799 6.95 -22.75 -28.10
C ASN A 799 7.39 -23.86 -27.14
N GLU A 800 6.42 -24.61 -26.60
CA GLU A 800 6.68 -25.70 -25.64
C GLU A 800 7.53 -26.83 -26.20
N GLU A 801 7.51 -27.07 -27.52
CA GLU A 801 8.27 -28.16 -28.14
C GLU A 801 9.74 -27.80 -28.35
N SER A 802 10.05 -26.53 -28.65
CA SER A 802 11.43 -26.08 -28.88
C SER A 802 12.09 -25.45 -27.65
N GLU A 803 11.34 -25.13 -26.59
CA GLU A 803 11.80 -24.28 -25.48
C GLU A 803 12.27 -22.88 -25.94
N GLU A 804 11.78 -22.38 -27.08
CA GLU A 804 12.19 -21.10 -27.66
C GLU A 804 11.04 -20.07 -27.65
N PHE A 805 11.39 -18.78 -27.59
CA PHE A 805 10.45 -17.69 -27.83
C PHE A 805 10.32 -17.42 -29.32
N GLU A 806 9.10 -17.55 -29.82
CA GLU A 806 8.73 -17.05 -31.14
C GLU A 806 8.20 -15.62 -30.99
N ILE A 807 8.96 -14.67 -31.52
CA ILE A 807 8.54 -13.27 -31.62
C ILE A 807 7.70 -13.13 -32.89
N ASP A 808 6.45 -12.73 -32.74
CA ASP A 808 5.64 -12.22 -33.85
C ASP A 808 6.05 -10.77 -34.10
N GLU A 809 6.96 -10.57 -35.05
CA GLU A 809 7.50 -9.25 -35.39
C GLU A 809 6.42 -8.26 -35.87
N GLU A 810 5.31 -8.73 -36.46
CA GLU A 810 4.19 -7.86 -36.86
C GLU A 810 3.40 -7.40 -35.64
N ALA A 811 3.05 -8.33 -34.75
CA ALA A 811 2.38 -8.01 -33.49
C ALA A 811 3.26 -7.13 -32.57
N LYS A 812 4.57 -7.37 -32.53
CA LYS A 812 5.55 -6.56 -31.79
C LYS A 812 5.62 -5.14 -32.33
N ALA A 813 5.67 -4.96 -33.64
CA ALA A 813 5.65 -3.62 -34.25
C ALA A 813 4.36 -2.86 -33.89
N GLN A 814 3.21 -3.56 -33.92
CA GLN A 814 1.93 -2.97 -33.47
C GLN A 814 1.96 -2.62 -31.98
N PHE A 815 2.52 -3.49 -31.13
CA PHE A 815 2.67 -3.23 -29.71
C PHE A 815 3.50 -1.97 -29.44
N GLU A 816 4.67 -1.82 -30.07
CA GLU A 816 5.52 -0.63 -29.93
C GLU A 816 4.82 0.66 -30.40
N GLU A 817 4.11 0.61 -31.53
CA GLU A 817 3.33 1.75 -32.03
C GLU A 817 2.27 2.18 -31.01
N ARG A 818 1.50 1.22 -30.47
CA ARG A 818 0.45 1.49 -29.46
C ARG A 818 1.01 1.96 -28.13
N LYS A 819 2.17 1.46 -27.75
CA LYS A 819 2.89 1.83 -26.54
C LYS A 819 3.37 3.28 -26.60
N GLU A 820 3.94 3.70 -27.74
CA GLU A 820 4.36 5.08 -27.96
C GLU A 820 3.15 6.04 -27.99
N ASP A 821 2.08 5.63 -28.65
CA ASP A 821 0.79 6.32 -28.65
C ASP A 821 0.27 6.60 -27.22
N LEU A 822 0.31 5.58 -26.35
CA LEU A 822 -0.07 5.70 -24.95
C LEU A 822 0.89 6.62 -24.19
N SER A 823 2.20 6.52 -24.45
CA SER A 823 3.22 7.39 -23.85
C SER A 823 2.93 8.87 -24.10
N GLN A 824 2.60 9.25 -25.33
CA GLN A 824 2.28 10.63 -25.68
C GLN A 824 1.04 11.17 -24.94
N VAL A 825 0.02 10.33 -24.74
CA VAL A 825 -1.18 10.70 -23.96
C VAL A 825 -0.84 10.90 -22.48
N LEU A 826 -0.02 10.01 -21.91
CA LEU A 826 0.44 10.12 -20.51
C LEU A 826 1.30 11.38 -20.30
N ILE A 827 2.19 11.71 -21.24
CA ILE A 827 2.98 12.96 -21.22
C ILE A 827 2.07 14.19 -21.27
N ALA A 828 1.03 14.19 -22.13
CA ALA A 828 0.08 15.29 -22.21
C ALA A 828 -0.68 15.49 -20.89
N LYS A 829 -1.10 14.40 -20.23
CA LYS A 829 -1.73 14.45 -18.90
C LYS A 829 -0.76 15.01 -17.85
N GLY A 830 0.48 14.52 -17.84
CA GLY A 830 1.53 14.99 -16.95
C GLY A 830 1.77 16.51 -17.04
N ARG A 831 1.70 17.10 -18.24
CA ARG A 831 1.83 18.55 -18.44
C ARG A 831 0.71 19.34 -17.77
N ILE A 832 -0.55 18.94 -17.95
CA ILE A 832 -1.70 19.63 -17.32
C ILE A 832 -1.56 19.62 -15.79
N LEU A 833 -1.14 18.48 -15.23
CA LEU A 833 -0.94 18.34 -13.78
C LEU A 833 0.25 19.18 -13.28
N ALA A 834 1.35 19.24 -14.04
CA ALA A 834 2.50 20.08 -13.71
C ALA A 834 2.17 21.58 -13.74
N ASP A 835 1.38 22.02 -14.72
CA ASP A 835 0.92 23.41 -14.83
C ASP A 835 0.03 23.80 -13.64
N SER A 836 -0.91 22.93 -13.27
CA SER A 836 -1.76 23.13 -12.08
C SER A 836 -0.94 23.21 -10.79
N ARG A 837 0.08 22.36 -10.64
CA ARG A 837 0.99 22.41 -9.47
C ARG A 837 1.79 23.71 -9.42
N THR A 838 2.21 24.21 -10.57
CA THR A 838 2.95 25.48 -10.67
C THR A 838 2.06 26.65 -10.26
N GLN A 839 0.82 26.70 -10.75
CA GLN A 839 -0.18 27.71 -10.36
C GLN A 839 -0.45 27.71 -8.86
N LEU A 840 -0.60 26.53 -8.25
CA LEU A 840 -0.76 26.42 -6.80
C LEU A 840 0.46 26.98 -6.06
N ARG A 841 1.68 26.59 -6.46
CA ARG A 841 2.92 27.06 -5.82
C ARG A 841 3.09 28.57 -5.88
N GLU A 842 2.67 29.22 -6.95
CA GLU A 842 2.73 30.68 -7.09
C GLU A 842 1.82 31.40 -6.07
N ILE A 843 0.69 30.81 -5.67
CA ILE A 843 -0.23 31.45 -4.71
C ILE A 843 0.09 31.14 -3.24
N LEU A 844 0.78 30.03 -2.94
CA LEU A 844 1.04 29.58 -1.57
C LEU A 844 1.70 30.65 -0.67
N PRO A 845 2.68 31.46 -1.14
CA PRO A 845 3.22 32.56 -0.34
C PRO A 845 2.16 33.61 0.04
N ALA A 846 1.28 33.97 -0.90
CA ALA A 846 0.22 34.94 -0.65
C ALA A 846 -0.83 34.39 0.35
N LEU A 847 -1.20 33.11 0.22
CA LEU A 847 -2.08 32.44 1.18
C LEU A 847 -1.49 32.43 2.59
N LYS A 848 -0.19 32.14 2.70
CA LYS A 848 0.53 32.17 3.97
C LYS A 848 0.55 33.57 4.60
N ASP A 849 0.80 34.61 3.81
CA ASP A 849 0.81 35.99 4.30
C ASP A 849 -0.58 36.45 4.76
N LEU A 850 -1.64 36.13 3.99
CA LEU A 850 -3.03 36.40 4.38
C LEU A 850 -3.39 35.67 5.67
N ASN A 851 -2.99 34.41 5.82
CA ASN A 851 -3.25 33.62 7.03
C ASN A 851 -2.53 34.20 8.25
N ASN A 852 -1.27 34.62 8.11
CA ASN A 852 -0.51 35.25 9.19
C ASN A 852 -1.06 36.64 9.59
N ALA A 853 -1.75 37.33 8.69
CA ALA A 853 -2.35 38.64 8.97
C ALA A 853 -3.65 38.56 9.78
N ILE A 854 -4.30 37.39 9.85
CA ILE A 854 -5.47 37.18 10.71
C ILE A 854 -5.01 37.36 12.16
N THR A 855 -5.76 38.15 12.93
CA THR A 855 -5.54 38.28 14.38
C THR A 855 -6.52 37.34 15.10
N PRO A 856 -6.06 36.20 15.67
CA PRO A 856 -6.92 35.30 16.44
C PRO A 856 -7.62 36.05 17.58
N ASN A 857 -8.88 35.68 17.88
CA ASN A 857 -9.67 36.35 18.94
C ASN A 857 -9.39 35.80 20.35
N GLY A 858 -8.25 35.13 20.54
CA GLY A 858 -7.84 34.53 21.82
C GLY A 858 -8.52 33.20 22.15
N THR A 859 -9.21 32.58 21.20
CA THR A 859 -9.72 31.20 21.34
C THR A 859 -8.69 30.21 20.80
N THR A 860 -8.53 29.07 21.46
CA THR A 860 -7.65 27.96 21.07
C THR A 860 -7.96 27.49 19.65
N SER A 861 -9.24 27.41 19.31
CA SER A 861 -9.70 27.02 17.97
C SER A 861 -9.17 27.96 16.87
N SER A 862 -9.19 29.27 17.10
CA SER A 862 -8.71 30.27 16.14
C SER A 862 -7.19 30.24 15.95
N GLU A 863 -6.46 30.03 17.04
CA GLU A 863 -4.99 29.94 17.04
C GLU A 863 -4.51 28.66 16.33
N ASN A 864 -5.16 27.53 16.63
CA ASN A 864 -4.88 26.25 15.98
C ASN A 864 -5.11 26.31 14.48
N LEU A 865 -6.24 26.89 14.03
CA LEU A 865 -6.56 26.98 12.60
C LEU A 865 -5.52 27.80 11.84
N GLN A 866 -5.13 28.96 12.37
CA GLN A 866 -4.06 29.76 11.80
C GLN A 866 -2.73 28.97 11.76
N ALA A 867 -2.37 28.29 12.85
CA ALA A 867 -1.12 27.54 12.94
C ALA A 867 -1.07 26.37 11.94
N ILE A 868 -2.12 25.55 11.88
CA ILE A 868 -2.19 24.39 10.99
C ILE A 868 -2.23 24.81 9.52
N ASN A 869 -2.96 25.88 9.17
CA ASN A 869 -2.94 26.42 7.81
C ASN A 869 -1.54 26.90 7.40
N ARG A 870 -0.81 27.57 8.30
CA ARG A 870 0.57 27.98 8.04
C ARG A 870 1.49 26.78 7.76
N ILE A 871 1.36 25.70 8.55
CA ILE A 871 2.14 24.48 8.35
C ILE A 871 1.77 23.82 7.01
N LEU A 872 0.48 23.73 6.69
CA LEU A 872 0.02 23.20 5.40
C LEU A 872 0.62 23.97 4.22
N TYR A 873 0.60 25.31 4.24
CA TYR A 873 1.15 26.10 3.13
C TYR A 873 2.68 25.98 3.01
N ASN A 874 3.41 25.89 4.13
CA ASN A 874 4.84 25.57 4.10
C ASN A 874 5.08 24.20 3.45
N ARG A 875 4.30 23.20 3.88
CA ARG A 875 4.38 21.81 3.43
C ARG A 875 4.10 21.66 1.94
N LEU A 876 3.11 22.37 1.40
CA LEU A 876 2.77 22.37 -0.03
C LEU A 876 3.80 23.12 -0.89
N ASN A 877 4.52 24.08 -0.29
CA ASN A 877 5.57 24.85 -0.98
C ASN A 877 6.93 24.11 -1.02
N SER A 878 7.10 23.03 -0.25
CA SER A 878 8.32 22.24 -0.20
C SER A 878 8.40 21.21 -1.35
N ASP A 879 9.59 21.03 -1.92
CA ASP A 879 9.86 20.01 -2.94
C ASP A 879 9.97 18.59 -2.37
N THR A 880 10.44 18.46 -1.12
CA THR A 880 10.66 17.15 -0.49
C THR A 880 9.41 16.60 0.19
N LEU A 881 8.32 17.38 0.19
CA LEU A 881 7.06 17.00 0.80
C LEU A 881 7.19 16.55 2.28
N ASN A 882 8.10 17.16 3.05
CA ASN A 882 8.37 16.79 4.45
C ASN A 882 8.05 17.93 5.42
N TYR A 883 7.70 17.58 6.65
CA TYR A 883 7.56 18.50 7.78
C TYR A 883 8.89 18.60 8.55
N THR A 884 9.19 19.80 9.06
CA THR A 884 10.23 19.98 10.09
C THR A 884 9.83 19.28 11.39
N ASP A 885 10.78 18.96 12.27
CA ASP A 885 10.45 18.30 13.53
C ASP A 885 9.61 19.19 14.46
N GLU A 886 9.82 20.51 14.41
CA GLU A 886 8.96 21.49 15.09
C GLU A 886 7.53 21.51 14.53
N GLU A 887 7.37 21.41 13.20
CA GLU A 887 6.05 21.31 12.57
C GLU A 887 5.35 19.99 12.93
N LYS A 888 6.08 18.85 12.95
CA LYS A 888 5.53 17.58 13.42
C LYS A 888 5.07 17.67 14.88
N GLU A 889 5.86 18.29 15.75
CA GLU A 889 5.49 18.48 17.15
C GLU A 889 4.23 19.34 17.27
N GLN A 890 4.14 20.45 16.54
CA GLN A 890 2.93 21.30 16.52
C GLN A 890 1.70 20.55 16.00
N ILE A 891 1.84 19.78 14.92
CA ILE A 891 0.76 18.92 14.40
C ILE A 891 0.31 17.93 15.48
N VAL A 892 1.24 17.24 16.14
CA VAL A 892 0.91 16.26 17.19
C VAL A 892 0.24 16.94 18.40
N GLN A 893 0.70 18.12 18.80
CA GLN A 893 0.11 18.89 19.89
C GLN A 893 -1.33 19.28 19.58
N VAL A 894 -1.62 19.80 18.38
CA VAL A 894 -2.99 20.17 17.96
C VAL A 894 -3.85 18.92 17.76
N ALA A 895 -3.34 17.88 17.10
CA ALA A 895 -4.07 16.63 16.86
C ALA A 895 -4.50 15.94 18.17
N SER A 896 -3.71 16.07 19.23
CA SER A 896 -3.98 15.51 20.56
C SER A 896 -5.00 16.30 21.38
N GLN A 897 -5.40 17.50 20.93
CA GLN A 897 -6.49 18.24 21.55
C GLN A 897 -7.82 17.57 21.23
N CYS A 898 -8.83 17.85 22.04
CA CYS A 898 -10.20 17.45 21.73
C CYS A 898 -10.82 18.42 20.72
N MET A 899 -11.51 17.87 19.73
CA MET A 899 -12.12 18.62 18.63
C MET A 899 -13.12 19.68 19.11
N GLY A 900 -13.79 19.43 20.24
CA GLY A 900 -14.72 20.38 20.86
C GLY A 900 -14.09 21.68 21.38
N MET A 901 -12.78 21.70 21.64
CA MET A 901 -12.05 22.91 22.08
C MET A 901 -11.12 23.44 20.98
N GLY A 902 -10.35 22.55 20.36
CA GLY A 902 -9.38 22.95 19.35
C GLY A 902 -9.98 23.21 17.96
N GLY A 903 -11.29 22.98 17.80
CA GLY A 903 -12.04 23.17 16.56
C GLY A 903 -11.66 22.20 15.45
N GLU A 904 -12.10 22.51 14.24
CA GLU A 904 -11.79 21.75 13.02
C GLU A 904 -10.28 21.60 12.71
N ALA A 905 -9.44 22.52 13.19
CA ALA A 905 -8.00 22.45 13.03
C ALA A 905 -7.41 21.16 13.64
N VAL A 906 -8.07 20.61 14.67
CA VAL A 906 -7.75 19.30 15.26
C VAL A 906 -7.97 18.18 14.24
N ALA A 907 -9.09 18.19 13.51
CA ALA A 907 -9.37 17.18 12.49
C ALA A 907 -8.34 17.23 11.37
N GLN A 908 -8.01 18.44 10.89
CA GLN A 908 -6.99 18.64 9.87
C GLN A 908 -5.59 18.23 10.36
N ALA A 909 -5.21 18.56 11.60
CA ALA A 909 -3.95 18.14 12.18
C ALA A 909 -3.85 16.61 12.30
N ARG A 910 -4.94 15.93 12.66
CA ARG A 910 -5.01 14.45 12.69
C ARG A 910 -4.80 13.86 11.31
N SER A 911 -5.38 14.43 10.25
CA SER A 911 -5.11 14.01 8.88
C SER A 911 -3.67 14.31 8.45
N MET A 912 -3.13 15.49 8.73
CA MET A 912 -1.74 15.84 8.38
C MET A 912 -0.73 14.94 9.13
N ARG A 913 -1.06 14.48 10.33
CA ARG A 913 -0.23 13.52 11.07
C ARG A 913 -0.05 12.20 10.30
N THR A 914 -1.07 11.74 9.57
CA THR A 914 -0.99 10.46 8.86
C THR A 914 0.03 10.47 7.71
N GLU A 915 0.52 11.64 7.30
CA GLU A 915 1.62 11.76 6.32
C GLU A 915 2.97 11.24 6.84
N PHE A 916 3.19 11.28 8.15
CA PHE A 916 4.47 10.87 8.74
C PHE A 916 4.33 9.80 9.84
N ASP A 917 3.09 9.44 10.20
CA ASP A 917 2.78 8.45 11.23
C ASP A 917 1.47 7.73 10.86
N THR A 918 1.58 6.57 10.21
CA THR A 918 0.44 5.79 9.70
C THR A 918 -0.31 5.01 10.79
N LYS A 919 0.17 5.08 12.04
CA LYS A 919 -0.49 4.42 13.17
C LYS A 919 -1.85 5.06 13.44
N TYR A 920 -2.84 4.22 13.71
CA TYR A 920 -4.12 4.72 14.21
C TYR A 920 -4.00 5.21 15.66
N TYR A 921 -4.60 6.37 15.93
CA TYR A 921 -4.70 6.93 17.27
C TYR A 921 -6.15 7.13 17.64
N GLU A 922 -6.55 6.56 18.78
CA GLU A 922 -7.79 6.96 19.44
C GLU A 922 -7.57 8.30 20.14
N TYR A 923 -8.48 9.24 19.89
CA TYR A 923 -8.45 10.56 20.50
C TYR A 923 -9.58 10.68 21.52
N ASN A 924 -9.29 11.31 22.66
CA ASN A 924 -10.32 11.62 23.65
C ASN A 924 -11.06 12.89 23.25
N ASP A 925 -12.13 12.73 22.48
CA ASP A 925 -13.03 13.82 22.09
C ASP A 925 -14.20 14.04 23.08
N GLU A 926 -14.13 13.43 24.27
CA GLU A 926 -15.10 13.60 25.35
C GLU A 926 -14.72 14.74 26.31
N CYS A 927 -14.58 15.96 25.80
CA CYS A 927 -14.00 17.08 26.55
C CYS A 927 -14.96 18.21 26.92
N LEU A 928 -16.24 18.16 26.57
CA LEU A 928 -17.19 19.25 26.78
C LEU A 928 -18.27 18.88 27.79
N VAL A 929 -18.03 19.18 29.07
CA VAL A 929 -18.98 18.91 30.15
C VAL A 929 -19.78 20.19 30.45
N PHE A 930 -21.09 20.18 30.19
CA PHE A 930 -21.99 21.31 30.50
C PHE A 930 -21.58 22.67 29.88
N ASN A 931 -21.06 22.68 28.65
CA ASN A 931 -20.56 23.89 27.96
C ASN A 931 -19.41 24.60 28.69
N GLU A 932 -18.82 24.03 29.73
CA GLU A 932 -17.64 24.56 30.42
C GLU A 932 -16.41 23.69 30.09
N LEU A 933 -15.27 24.36 29.90
CA LEU A 933 -13.98 23.70 29.77
C LEU A 933 -13.69 22.94 31.09
N PRO A 934 -13.49 21.62 31.08
CA PRO A 934 -12.62 21.04 32.11
C PRO A 934 -11.28 21.74 31.92
N ALA A 935 -10.79 22.44 32.94
CA ALA A 935 -9.50 23.11 32.89
C ALA A 935 -8.45 22.13 32.36
N GLN A 936 -8.01 22.32 31.10
CA GLN A 936 -7.06 21.42 30.48
C GLN A 936 -5.71 21.53 31.22
N ARG A 937 -5.18 20.40 31.67
CA ARG A 937 -3.74 20.24 31.87
C ARG A 937 -3.22 19.11 30.98
N LYS A 938 -2.00 19.35 30.50
CA LYS A 938 -1.16 18.44 29.70
C LYS A 938 -1.15 17.04 30.32
N LYS A 939 -1.36 16.03 29.49
CA LYS A 939 -1.17 14.63 29.88
C LYS A 939 0.33 14.37 30.03
N GLY A 940 0.79 14.38 31.27
CA GLY A 940 2.17 14.09 31.66
C GLY A 940 2.33 14.23 33.17
N GLU A 941 2.60 13.10 33.81
CA GLU A 941 3.15 12.93 35.17
C GLU A 941 2.19 12.75 36.38
N GLU A 942 2.37 11.56 36.99
CA GLU A 942 2.05 11.05 38.33
C GLU A 942 0.71 10.36 38.63
N ASP A 943 0.78 9.03 38.85
CA ASP A 943 -0.28 8.18 39.41
C ASP A 943 -0.54 8.54 40.89
N TYR A 944 -1.54 9.39 41.15
CA TYR A 944 -2.01 9.63 42.51
C TYR A 944 -2.74 8.40 43.06
N SER A 945 -2.41 7.97 44.29
CA SER A 945 -3.15 6.91 44.98
C SER A 945 -4.25 7.53 45.85
N LEU A 946 -5.52 7.20 45.57
CA LEU A 946 -6.67 7.76 46.28
C LEU A 946 -7.44 6.68 47.06
N ARG A 947 -7.66 6.89 48.36
CA ARG A 947 -8.41 5.98 49.27
C ARG A 947 -9.38 6.75 50.16
N ILE A 948 -10.44 6.07 50.60
CA ILE A 948 -11.46 6.63 51.50
C ILE A 948 -11.67 5.65 52.65
N ASN A 949 -11.59 6.14 53.90
CA ASN A 949 -11.76 5.31 55.10
C ASN A 949 -12.41 6.10 56.27
N PRO A 950 -13.50 5.60 56.89
CA PRO A 950 -14.26 4.40 56.53
C PRO A 950 -15.10 4.59 55.26
N ASN A 951 -15.40 3.48 54.58
CA ASN A 951 -16.36 3.42 53.48
C ASN A 951 -16.98 2.02 53.44
N PRO A 952 -18.27 1.83 53.81
CA PRO A 952 -19.27 2.87 54.08
C PRO A 952 -18.99 3.76 55.31
N ALA A 953 -19.49 4.99 55.30
CA ALA A 953 -19.31 5.98 56.37
C ALA A 953 -20.66 6.54 56.85
N ASN A 954 -20.73 6.93 58.13
CA ASN A 954 -21.93 7.53 58.72
C ASN A 954 -21.83 9.06 58.79
N GLU A 955 -21.03 9.57 59.72
CA GLU A 955 -20.91 11.02 59.98
C GLU A 955 -19.70 11.66 59.31
N THR A 956 -18.58 10.94 59.24
CA THR A 956 -17.33 11.43 58.65
C THR A 956 -16.62 10.34 57.87
N THR A 957 -15.90 10.72 56.83
CA THR A 957 -14.95 9.85 56.14
C THR A 957 -13.62 10.56 55.92
N THR A 958 -12.51 9.84 55.86
CA THR A 958 -11.20 10.41 55.57
C THR A 958 -10.77 10.04 54.16
N LEU A 959 -10.51 11.06 53.35
CA LEU A 959 -9.83 10.94 52.08
C LEU A 959 -8.33 10.85 52.33
N GLU A 960 -7.69 9.77 51.91
CA GLU A 960 -6.23 9.63 51.88
C GLU A 960 -5.76 9.73 50.43
N ILE A 961 -4.77 10.59 50.20
CA ILE A 961 -4.20 10.82 48.87
C ILE A 961 -2.68 10.95 48.97
N THR A 962 -1.95 10.52 47.94
CA THR A 962 -0.54 10.94 47.77
C THR A 962 -0.50 12.48 47.73
N SER A 963 0.35 13.11 48.55
CA SER A 963 0.34 14.57 48.76
C SER A 963 0.32 15.35 47.45
N ILE A 964 -0.53 16.36 47.36
CA ILE A 964 -0.67 17.24 46.19
C ILE A 964 0.18 18.50 46.34
N ASP A 965 0.72 19.07 45.27
CA ASP A 965 1.64 20.22 45.37
C ASP A 965 0.95 21.58 45.55
N GLU A 966 -0.32 21.69 45.18
CA GLU A 966 -1.12 22.92 45.23
C GLU A 966 -2.42 22.66 46.01
N GLU A 967 -3.05 23.71 46.53
CA GLU A 967 -4.38 23.60 47.14
C GLU A 967 -5.43 23.23 46.08
N ARG A 968 -6.34 22.29 46.41
CA ARG A 968 -7.36 21.78 45.49
C ARG A 968 -8.72 21.66 46.16
N THR A 969 -9.79 21.86 45.40
CA THR A 969 -11.15 21.65 45.88
C THR A 969 -11.56 20.17 45.77
N ILE A 970 -12.13 19.61 46.84
CA ILE A 970 -12.78 18.30 46.84
C ILE A 970 -14.29 18.53 46.68
N TYR A 971 -14.87 17.94 45.65
CA TYR A 971 -16.30 17.93 45.37
C TYR A 971 -16.90 16.59 45.80
N LEU A 972 -17.94 16.65 46.63
CA LEU A 972 -18.78 15.49 46.92
C LEU A 972 -20.03 15.57 46.03
N VAL A 973 -20.21 14.57 45.18
CA VAL A 973 -21.24 14.55 44.13
C VAL A 973 -22.22 13.40 44.39
N ASN A 974 -23.52 13.63 44.27
CA ASN A 974 -24.51 12.56 44.38
C ASN A 974 -24.58 11.70 43.10
N TYR A 975 -25.35 10.61 43.12
CA TYR A 975 -25.52 9.72 41.96
C TYR A 975 -26.15 10.38 40.71
N MET A 976 -26.74 11.58 40.86
CA MET A 976 -27.30 12.37 39.75
C MET A 976 -26.31 13.39 39.19
N GLY A 977 -25.06 13.44 39.69
CA GLY A 977 -24.05 14.39 39.24
C GLY A 977 -24.10 15.77 39.91
N LYS A 978 -24.96 15.98 40.91
CA LYS A 978 -25.07 17.27 41.63
C LYS A 978 -24.06 17.34 42.78
N ILE A 979 -23.32 18.45 42.87
CA ILE A 979 -22.44 18.75 44.01
C ILE A 979 -23.32 18.97 45.26
N VAL A 980 -23.07 18.18 46.30
CA VAL A 980 -23.79 18.25 47.57
C VAL A 980 -22.97 18.86 48.70
N LYS A 981 -21.63 18.81 48.61
CA LYS A 981 -20.72 19.41 49.58
C LYS A 981 -19.35 19.64 48.95
N THR A 982 -18.62 20.66 49.43
CA THR A 982 -17.25 20.96 49.00
C THR A 982 -16.31 21.03 50.20
N TYR A 983 -15.05 20.67 49.98
CA TYR A 983 -13.96 20.78 50.94
C TYR A 983 -12.71 21.30 50.25
N VAL A 984 -11.75 21.80 51.03
CA VAL A 984 -10.45 22.26 50.53
C VAL A 984 -9.37 21.29 50.98
N LEU A 985 -8.59 20.76 50.05
CA LEU A 985 -7.39 19.97 50.29
C LEU A 985 -6.18 20.89 50.14
N GLY A 986 -5.49 21.17 51.23
CA GLY A 986 -4.34 22.07 51.25
C GLY A 986 -3.15 21.50 50.48
N ALA A 987 -2.25 22.39 50.04
CA ALA A 987 -0.97 21.97 49.46
C ALA A 987 -0.21 21.08 50.46
N LYS A 988 0.27 19.94 49.97
CA LYS A 988 0.97 18.85 50.69
C LYS A 988 0.12 18.12 51.73
N GLU A 989 -1.20 18.35 51.76
CA GLU A 989 -2.12 17.61 52.62
C GLU A 989 -2.37 16.22 52.02
N SER A 990 -1.95 15.16 52.72
CA SER A 990 -2.14 13.76 52.29
C SER A 990 -3.40 13.10 52.88
N ARG A 991 -4.08 13.78 53.80
CA ARG A 991 -5.30 13.29 54.45
C ARG A 991 -6.29 14.42 54.70
N LYS A 992 -7.55 14.24 54.28
CA LYS A 992 -8.65 15.17 54.57
C LYS A 992 -9.83 14.46 55.21
N THR A 993 -10.26 14.93 56.38
CA THR A 993 -11.51 14.49 56.99
C THR A 993 -12.69 15.28 56.40
N LEU A 994 -13.69 14.55 55.92
CA LEU A 994 -14.89 15.06 55.27
C LEU A 994 -16.11 14.81 56.18
N ASN A 995 -16.83 15.87 56.56
CA ASN A 995 -18.04 15.77 57.38
C ASN A 995 -19.29 15.60 56.52
N ILE A 996 -19.84 14.40 56.52
CA ILE A 996 -20.96 13.95 55.69
C ILE A 996 -22.25 13.69 56.49
N ALA A 997 -22.31 14.06 57.77
CA ALA A 997 -23.44 13.75 58.66
C ALA A 997 -24.80 14.25 58.16
N GLU A 998 -24.82 15.42 57.51
CA GLU A 998 -26.04 16.06 56.99
C GLU A 998 -26.52 15.48 55.66
N LEU A 999 -25.74 14.58 55.04
CA LEU A 999 -26.10 14.00 53.74
C LEU A 999 -27.09 12.85 53.92
N PRO A 1000 -28.13 12.70 53.08
CA PRO A 1000 -28.99 11.52 53.08
C PRO A 1000 -28.20 10.23 52.80
N SER A 1001 -28.63 9.09 53.34
CA SER A 1001 -28.06 7.78 52.99
C SER A 1001 -28.12 7.54 51.49
N GLY A 1002 -27.01 7.09 50.90
CA GLY A 1002 -26.92 6.97 49.45
C GLY A 1002 -25.50 6.84 48.93
N LEU A 1003 -25.42 6.79 47.61
CA LEU A 1003 -24.18 6.71 46.85
C LEU A 1003 -23.69 8.11 46.47
N TYR A 1004 -22.45 8.40 46.82
CA TYR A 1004 -21.74 9.63 46.49
C TYR A 1004 -20.41 9.32 45.80
N TYR A 1005 -19.88 10.29 45.08
CA TYR A 1005 -18.58 10.26 44.45
C TYR A 1005 -17.75 11.42 44.95
N ILE A 1006 -16.50 11.14 45.33
CA ILE A 1006 -15.51 12.14 45.67
C ILE A 1006 -14.71 12.44 44.41
N LYS A 1007 -14.77 13.69 43.96
CA LYS A 1007 -13.98 14.24 42.86
C LYS A 1007 -13.03 15.29 43.43
N ILE A 1008 -11.80 15.32 42.95
CA ILE A 1008 -10.83 16.35 43.34
C ILE A 1008 -10.54 17.17 42.10
N GLU A 1009 -10.56 18.48 42.26
CA GLU A 1009 -10.21 19.43 41.23
C GLU A 1009 -8.86 19.08 40.59
N GLY A 1010 -8.85 18.87 39.27
CA GLY A 1010 -7.64 18.52 38.53
C GLY A 1010 -7.18 17.06 38.61
N LEU A 1011 -7.97 16.13 39.18
CA LEU A 1011 -7.66 14.69 39.17
C LEU A 1011 -8.77 13.88 38.48
N ASP A 1012 -8.39 12.94 37.60
CA ASP A 1012 -9.32 12.08 36.83
C ASP A 1012 -9.87 10.89 37.65
N GLN A 1013 -9.24 10.56 38.78
CA GLN A 1013 -9.69 9.47 39.64
C GLN A 1013 -10.83 9.93 40.57
N ASN A 1014 -12.01 9.35 40.38
CA ASN A 1014 -13.12 9.48 41.33
C ASN A 1014 -13.15 8.30 42.30
N LYS A 1015 -13.53 8.53 43.56
CA LYS A 1015 -13.73 7.45 44.54
C LYS A 1015 -15.17 7.41 45.03
N LYS A 1016 -15.73 6.20 45.00
CA LYS A 1016 -17.06 5.88 45.52
C LYS A 1016 -17.09 6.05 47.03
N LEU A 1017 -18.06 6.79 47.55
CA LEU A 1017 -18.39 6.91 48.97
C LEU A 1017 -19.82 6.40 49.18
N ILE A 1018 -19.99 5.43 50.08
CA ILE A 1018 -21.28 4.90 50.49
C ILE A 1018 -21.62 5.53 51.85
N LYS A 1019 -22.63 6.42 51.89
CA LYS A 1019 -23.13 6.99 53.15
C LYS A 1019 -24.24 6.10 53.70
N ILE A 1020 -24.08 5.67 54.94
CA ILE A 1020 -25.07 4.93 55.73
C ILE A 1020 -25.53 5.80 56.92
N ASN A 1021 -26.67 5.48 57.53
CA ASN A 1021 -27.14 6.16 58.74
C ASN A 1021 -26.57 5.53 60.01
#